data_AF-A0AAN4YPD5-F1
#
_entry.id   AF-A0AAN4YPD5-F1
#
_cell.length_a   1.000
_cell.length_b   1.000
_cell.length_c   1.000
_cell.angle_alpha   90.00
_cell.angle_beta   90.00
_cell.angle_gamma   90.00
#
_symmetry.space_group_name_H-M   'P 1'
#
loop_
_entity.id
_entity.type
_entity.pdbx_description
1 polymer ?
#
loop_
_entity_poly.entity_id
_entity_poly.type
_entity_poly.pdbx_seq_one_letter_code
_entity_poly.pdbx_strand_id
1 'polypeptide(L)'
;MAPPSSPEERIAALRTLVNGKRQPASGNKAYTMEAMVSDIVTMLPDIQDQPNNKVQEFNNFLGGRVDSDDYTTALGMAGGGTAVHFDTSNPSNMTPPRAAFASDDTVDGLNETLALSENRVEPAANGTKRIRLVMTRFKCHKRSSEWGKDEIYWTRSAVSDTGDKFSGDPITREYGSIRSGDIRQMDAGTVLFDGQVKDALAIFIQCWEADNSSTKWYEDLRKAMDAISKGFKAWLEQYGQVIAEFQKQLPIVGNAYKILGYISTATQIFAWLLDKFRNHDDLVAERTIAFSQQALTWFLEFPNCEASFMFDGGKGGKHELWIRREYGFDPNDTSIGSLKTMTGQPGNYSMQSSVPGPGRSFWGMSLVDYKGELWSFFSRSHNSLLCYSIWNSETGWGPIIEITGNYTNAKPAVATLDDTVHVLYKGGDGRLLHVEYLPQNRTWTGAVPVGSGTATEYSGALAGFHDMLVSVHRGNDQRLYCTVKWSGQNWQDWNKMYSPAGADYKLAPALCSYDGSLYVWACINRNYQLHCYRVNMDTNPWTLVDERLEDTAAHNAKSAPAVMVYPEYSSGDVMWAFYRYISVNATMFYDPVRRREGLFTPSNPESVGDPSVCNYDGKVWYGYSDRLSLIISSFAIDTPATKDSTIFRSTVSCPACPDRNCYKCTLGHETTLQANTGGLAYIRSLIAFQLPVPAASITACTVQFPAFTKPLEAPVNVTAAQALSSGWDEGTVTGENAPDSGDAFTEIEVPAYANMGPIDVTPACQGADEDGNFSIFLGTRFGRIEVWSKDSGNPAILHITSSA
;
A
#
# COMPACT_ATOMS: atom_id res chain seq x y z
N MET A 1 15.55 -28.70 -34.35
CA MET A 1 16.70 -28.59 -33.41
C MET A 1 17.04 -27.11 -33.30
N ALA A 2 17.35 -26.65 -32.07
CA ALA A 2 17.19 -25.27 -31.52
C ALA A 2 15.70 -24.84 -31.38
N PRO A 3 15.28 -24.05 -30.35
CA PRO A 3 16.04 -23.12 -29.53
C PRO A 3 16.60 -23.84 -28.32
N PRO A 4 17.92 -23.88 -28.18
CA PRO A 4 18.63 -22.73 -27.63
C PRO A 4 19.94 -22.42 -28.36
N SER A 5 20.47 -21.22 -28.18
CA SER A 5 21.70 -20.81 -28.87
C SER A 5 22.84 -20.45 -27.90
N SER A 6 22.80 -21.01 -26.68
CA SER A 6 23.66 -20.78 -25.47
C SER A 6 23.18 -19.62 -24.55
N PRO A 7 23.44 -19.62 -23.20
CA PRO A 7 24.54 -20.25 -22.45
C PRO A 7 24.20 -21.62 -21.81
N GLU A 8 25.04 -22.65 -21.93
CA GLU A 8 24.96 -23.52 -23.11
C GLU A 8 23.71 -24.43 -23.02
N GLU A 9 22.82 -24.15 -23.96
CA GLU A 9 21.46 -24.65 -24.11
C GLU A 9 20.46 -24.39 -22.94
N ARG A 10 20.70 -23.28 -22.21
CA ARG A 10 19.99 -22.78 -21.00
C ARG A 10 20.00 -23.80 -19.86
N ILE A 11 21.18 -24.44 -19.81
CA ILE A 11 21.64 -25.62 -19.08
C ILE A 11 20.56 -26.73 -19.06
N ALA A 12 20.15 -27.03 -20.29
CA ALA A 12 19.28 -28.09 -20.80
C ALA A 12 17.88 -28.14 -20.16
N ALA A 13 17.09 -27.07 -20.35
CA ALA A 13 15.69 -26.89 -19.89
C ALA A 13 15.51 -27.11 -18.37
N LEU A 14 16.51 -26.64 -17.63
CA LEU A 14 16.79 -26.84 -16.21
C LEU A 14 16.93 -28.32 -15.80
N ARG A 15 17.30 -29.12 -16.79
CA ARG A 15 17.48 -30.58 -16.84
C ARG A 15 16.21 -31.38 -16.61
N THR A 16 15.18 -30.97 -17.37
CA THR A 16 13.88 -31.64 -17.50
C THR A 16 13.01 -31.47 -16.26
N LEU A 17 12.81 -30.22 -15.82
CA LEU A 17 11.79 -29.85 -14.82
C LEU A 17 11.89 -30.69 -13.51
N VAL A 18 13.08 -30.82 -12.89
CA VAL A 18 13.29 -31.49 -11.57
C VAL A 18 12.89 -33.00 -11.52
N ASN A 19 12.60 -33.61 -12.68
CA ASN A 19 12.30 -35.03 -12.97
C ASN A 19 10.90 -35.59 -12.62
N GLY A 20 9.90 -35.28 -13.47
CA GLY A 20 8.73 -36.15 -13.71
C GLY A 20 8.87 -36.99 -15.00
N LYS A 21 9.75 -38.02 -14.99
CA LYS A 21 10.07 -39.06 -16.01
C LYS A 21 10.71 -38.63 -17.35
N ARG A 22 12.05 -38.77 -17.47
CA ARG A 22 12.77 -40.00 -17.94
C ARG A 22 14.27 -39.95 -17.54
N GLN A 23 14.84 -41.12 -17.27
CA GLN A 23 16.06 -41.43 -16.47
C GLN A 23 17.43 -40.89 -16.94
N PRO A 24 18.42 -40.81 -16.02
CA PRO A 24 19.80 -40.43 -16.30
C PRO A 24 20.69 -41.61 -16.75
N ALA A 25 21.61 -41.35 -17.66
CA ALA A 25 22.81 -42.17 -17.83
C ALA A 25 23.96 -41.56 -16.99
N SER A 26 24.41 -42.35 -16.00
CA SER A 26 25.64 -42.26 -15.19
C SER A 26 25.95 -40.99 -14.36
N GLY A 27 25.90 -41.11 -13.03
CA GLY A 27 26.64 -40.27 -12.06
C GLY A 27 25.78 -39.38 -11.16
N ASN A 28 25.42 -39.86 -9.98
CA ASN A 28 24.43 -39.28 -9.04
C ASN A 28 24.86 -37.98 -8.33
N LYS A 29 24.14 -36.87 -8.59
CA LYS A 29 23.63 -35.89 -7.59
C LYS A 29 22.32 -35.27 -8.12
N ALA A 30 21.31 -35.10 -7.25
CA ALA A 30 20.08 -34.37 -7.61
C ALA A 30 20.41 -32.89 -7.90
N TYR A 31 19.70 -32.26 -8.84
CA TYR A 31 19.87 -30.84 -9.13
C TYR A 31 19.39 -30.02 -7.94
N THR A 32 20.30 -29.36 -7.23
CA THR A 32 20.02 -28.66 -5.97
C THR A 32 19.56 -27.22 -6.22
N MET A 33 18.84 -26.65 -5.24
CA MET A 33 18.45 -25.23 -5.24
C MET A 33 19.65 -24.30 -5.45
N GLU A 34 20.76 -24.58 -4.77
CA GLU A 34 22.02 -23.85 -4.88
C GLU A 34 22.59 -23.87 -6.31
N ALA A 35 22.57 -25.03 -6.98
CA ALA A 35 23.03 -25.17 -8.35
C ALA A 35 22.11 -24.41 -9.33
N MET A 36 20.81 -24.45 -9.11
CA MET A 36 19.83 -23.69 -9.89
C MET A 36 20.07 -22.18 -9.78
N VAL A 37 20.26 -21.68 -8.56
CA VAL A 37 20.54 -20.26 -8.35
C VAL A 37 21.87 -19.88 -8.99
N SER A 38 22.92 -20.69 -8.84
CA SER A 38 24.22 -20.45 -9.49
C SER A 38 24.12 -20.35 -11.01
N ASP A 39 23.31 -21.20 -11.64
CA ASP A 39 23.08 -21.14 -13.09
C ASP A 39 22.34 -19.86 -13.49
N ILE A 40 21.32 -19.44 -12.73
CA ILE A 40 20.60 -18.19 -12.99
C ILE A 40 21.50 -16.97 -12.77
N VAL A 41 22.33 -16.97 -11.72
CA VAL A 41 23.33 -15.93 -11.45
C VAL A 41 24.26 -15.75 -12.64
N THR A 42 24.70 -16.86 -13.25
CA THR A 42 25.58 -16.84 -14.43
C THR A 42 24.89 -16.24 -15.65
N MET A 43 23.59 -16.51 -15.85
CA MET A 43 22.81 -15.98 -16.96
C MET A 43 22.30 -14.55 -16.74
N LEU A 44 22.36 -14.04 -15.51
CA LEU A 44 21.70 -12.79 -15.12
C LEU A 44 22.17 -11.56 -15.91
N PRO A 45 23.49 -11.36 -16.18
CA PRO A 45 23.94 -10.26 -17.04
C PRO A 45 23.35 -10.32 -18.45
N ASP A 46 23.33 -11.49 -19.07
CA ASP A 46 22.77 -11.67 -20.42
C ASP A 46 21.25 -11.48 -20.45
N ILE A 47 20.55 -11.90 -19.39
CA ILE A 47 19.10 -11.66 -19.24
C ILE A 47 18.83 -10.17 -19.09
N GLN A 48 19.66 -9.44 -18.36
CA GLN A 48 19.53 -8.00 -18.16
C GLN A 48 19.83 -7.20 -19.44
N ASP A 49 20.82 -7.62 -20.22
CA ASP A 49 21.23 -6.92 -21.45
C ASP A 49 20.27 -7.15 -22.63
N GLN A 50 19.30 -8.07 -22.50
CA GLN A 50 18.22 -8.23 -23.48
C GLN A 50 17.31 -6.99 -23.47
N PRO A 51 17.18 -6.26 -24.60
CA PRO A 51 16.46 -4.99 -24.63
C PRO A 51 14.94 -5.14 -24.42
N ASN A 52 14.42 -6.36 -24.58
CA ASN A 52 13.03 -6.73 -24.32
C ASN A 52 12.81 -7.30 -22.91
N ASN A 53 13.81 -7.25 -22.04
CA ASN A 53 13.64 -7.44 -20.59
C ASN A 53 13.83 -6.09 -19.88
N LYS A 54 13.01 -5.83 -18.85
CA LYS A 54 13.10 -4.55 -18.13
C LYS A 54 12.74 -4.68 -16.66
N VAL A 55 13.52 -4.00 -15.82
CA VAL A 55 13.23 -3.75 -14.42
C VAL A 55 12.78 -2.29 -14.33
N GLN A 56 11.58 -2.05 -13.79
CA GLN A 56 10.95 -0.72 -13.78
C GLN A 56 10.38 -0.39 -12.41
N GLU A 57 10.66 0.83 -11.97
CA GLU A 57 10.08 1.40 -10.76
C GLU A 57 8.62 1.77 -11.02
N PHE A 58 7.69 1.06 -10.39
CA PHE A 58 6.28 1.23 -10.71
C PHE A 58 5.71 2.57 -10.19
N ASN A 59 6.33 3.14 -9.15
CA ASN A 59 6.00 4.43 -8.57
C ASN A 59 6.45 5.65 -9.39
N ASN A 60 7.26 5.45 -10.42
CA ASN A 60 7.62 6.52 -11.34
C ASN A 60 6.50 6.86 -12.32
N PHE A 61 5.50 5.98 -12.45
CA PHE A 61 4.32 6.19 -13.26
C PHE A 61 3.19 6.82 -12.43
N LEU A 62 2.35 7.63 -13.07
CA LEU A 62 1.11 8.16 -12.48
C LEU A 62 -0.10 7.61 -13.26
N GLY A 63 -0.03 6.34 -13.66
CA GLY A 63 -0.98 5.64 -14.54
C GLY A 63 -0.74 5.82 -16.04
N GLY A 64 -1.62 5.21 -16.83
CA GLY A 64 -1.50 5.15 -18.30
C GLY A 64 -0.44 4.15 -18.76
N ARG A 65 0.19 4.43 -19.90
CA ARG A 65 1.19 3.53 -20.53
C ARG A 65 2.48 3.48 -19.72
N VAL A 66 2.80 2.30 -19.22
CA VAL A 66 4.00 2.02 -18.41
C VAL A 66 5.24 1.79 -19.29
N ASP A 67 5.04 1.23 -20.48
CA ASP A 67 6.14 0.86 -21.37
C ASP A 67 6.62 2.04 -22.22
N SER A 68 7.88 2.44 -22.03
CA SER A 68 8.57 3.45 -22.88
C SER A 68 8.59 3.06 -24.36
N ASP A 69 8.76 4.03 -25.26
CA ASP A 69 8.85 3.79 -26.71
C ASP A 69 10.04 2.89 -27.10
N ASP A 70 11.20 3.07 -26.47
CA ASP A 70 12.39 2.23 -26.72
C ASP A 70 12.12 0.77 -26.35
N TYR A 71 11.60 0.54 -25.14
CA TYR A 71 11.20 -0.80 -24.70
C TYR A 71 10.14 -1.41 -25.61
N THR A 72 9.15 -0.62 -26.03
CA THR A 72 8.10 -1.11 -26.94
C THR A 72 8.65 -1.49 -28.31
N THR A 73 9.66 -0.78 -28.79
CA THR A 73 10.38 -1.13 -30.03
C THR A 73 11.12 -2.46 -29.85
N ALA A 74 11.78 -2.67 -28.71
CA ALA A 74 12.44 -3.92 -28.39
C ALA A 74 11.46 -5.10 -28.30
N LEU A 75 10.27 -4.91 -27.72
CA LEU A 75 9.20 -5.91 -27.74
C LEU A 75 8.84 -6.30 -29.17
N GLY A 76 8.65 -5.32 -30.06
CA GLY A 76 8.30 -5.54 -31.46
C GLY A 76 9.36 -6.31 -32.25
N MET A 77 10.64 -6.16 -31.89
CA MET A 77 11.75 -6.93 -32.48
C MET A 77 11.79 -8.38 -31.98
N ALA A 78 11.41 -8.61 -30.72
CA ALA A 78 11.46 -9.92 -30.09
C ALA A 78 10.13 -10.71 -30.14
N GLY A 79 9.02 -10.08 -30.53
CA GLY A 79 7.67 -10.65 -30.45
C GLY A 79 7.13 -10.76 -29.01
N GLY A 80 7.80 -10.13 -28.05
CA GLY A 80 7.47 -10.24 -26.63
C GLY A 80 8.59 -9.87 -25.68
N GLY A 81 8.33 -9.94 -24.36
CA GLY A 81 9.31 -9.56 -23.35
C GLY A 81 8.86 -9.73 -21.90
N THR A 82 9.82 -9.57 -20.98
CA THR A 82 9.60 -9.69 -19.52
C THR A 82 9.81 -8.35 -18.83
N ALA A 83 8.80 -7.88 -18.09
CA ALA A 83 8.91 -6.69 -17.26
C ALA A 83 8.73 -7.03 -15.77
N VAL A 84 9.62 -6.55 -14.92
CA VAL A 84 9.51 -6.64 -13.45
C VAL A 84 9.27 -5.26 -12.88
N HIS A 85 8.19 -5.12 -12.12
CA HIS A 85 7.75 -3.89 -11.48
C HIS A 85 7.93 -3.96 -9.96
N PHE A 86 8.57 -2.95 -9.38
CA PHE A 86 8.91 -2.90 -7.95
C PHE A 86 8.79 -1.48 -7.38
N ASP A 87 8.98 -1.32 -6.06
CA ASP A 87 8.97 -0.05 -5.34
C ASP A 87 10.39 0.33 -4.86
N THR A 88 10.77 1.60 -5.02
CA THR A 88 12.08 2.18 -4.66
C THR A 88 12.20 2.72 -3.24
N SER A 89 11.15 2.69 -2.44
CA SER A 89 11.25 2.99 -1.00
C SER A 89 12.28 2.13 -0.26
N ASN A 90 12.78 1.05 -0.88
CA ASN A 90 13.94 0.30 -0.42
C ASN A 90 15.07 0.31 -1.49
N PRO A 91 16.12 1.15 -1.34
CA PRO A 91 17.20 1.28 -2.32
C PRO A 91 17.99 -0.01 -2.54
N SER A 92 17.94 -0.96 -1.60
CA SER A 92 18.53 -2.29 -1.78
C SER A 92 17.88 -3.11 -2.90
N ASN A 93 16.70 -2.72 -3.41
CA ASN A 93 16.02 -3.42 -4.50
C ASN A 93 16.62 -3.16 -5.89
N MET A 94 17.49 -2.16 -6.06
CA MET A 94 17.86 -1.63 -7.38
C MET A 94 19.31 -1.85 -7.82
N THR A 95 20.17 -2.39 -6.96
CA THR A 95 21.58 -2.55 -7.32
C THR A 95 21.71 -3.50 -8.51
N PRO A 96 22.19 -3.04 -9.68
CA PRO A 96 22.26 -3.86 -10.87
C PRO A 96 23.39 -4.89 -10.75
N PRO A 97 23.23 -6.08 -11.35
CA PRO A 97 24.25 -7.14 -11.40
C PRO A 97 25.66 -6.64 -11.75
N ARG A 98 25.80 -5.70 -12.69
CA ARG A 98 27.10 -5.13 -13.09
C ARG A 98 27.94 -4.59 -11.93
N ALA A 99 27.33 -4.09 -10.86
CA ALA A 99 28.07 -3.64 -9.68
C ALA A 99 28.75 -4.80 -8.93
N ALA A 100 28.20 -6.01 -8.99
CA ALA A 100 28.78 -7.21 -8.38
C ALA A 100 29.82 -7.91 -9.27
N PHE A 101 29.88 -7.58 -10.56
CA PHE A 101 30.78 -8.20 -11.55
C PHE A 101 31.86 -7.25 -12.10
N ALA A 102 31.93 -6.01 -11.62
CA ALA A 102 32.98 -5.07 -12.00
C ALA A 102 34.31 -5.43 -11.32
N SER A 103 35.38 -5.58 -12.09
CA SER A 103 36.73 -5.88 -11.62
C SER A 103 37.37 -4.68 -10.90
N ASP A 104 37.61 -4.83 -9.59
CA ASP A 104 38.59 -4.25 -8.64
C ASP A 104 39.23 -2.84 -8.79
N ASP A 105 39.15 -2.11 -9.90
CA ASP A 105 39.93 -0.86 -10.09
C ASP A 105 39.13 0.45 -9.89
N THR A 106 37.84 0.39 -9.53
CA THR A 106 37.00 1.60 -9.30
C THR A 106 36.22 1.59 -7.98
N VAL A 107 36.50 0.62 -7.10
CA VAL A 107 35.64 0.29 -5.95
C VAL A 107 35.84 1.19 -4.73
N ASP A 108 36.99 1.87 -4.59
CA ASP A 108 37.30 2.68 -3.40
C ASP A 108 36.39 3.91 -3.21
N GLY A 109 35.83 4.48 -4.29
CA GLY A 109 34.93 5.65 -4.18
C GLY A 109 33.45 5.32 -3.91
N LEU A 110 33.00 4.11 -4.25
CA LEU A 110 31.62 3.65 -4.11
C LEU A 110 31.37 2.96 -2.77
N ASN A 111 32.39 2.33 -2.19
CA ASN A 111 32.27 1.65 -0.90
C ASN A 111 32.06 2.62 0.27
N GLU A 112 32.66 3.82 0.27
CA GLU A 112 32.45 4.81 1.35
C GLU A 112 31.04 5.42 1.33
N THR A 113 30.40 5.54 0.16
CA THR A 113 29.02 6.05 0.04
C THR A 113 27.95 4.99 0.30
N LEU A 114 28.23 3.71 0.00
CA LEU A 114 27.32 2.58 0.30
C LEU A 114 27.39 2.14 1.76
N ALA A 115 28.57 2.18 2.39
CA ALA A 115 28.76 1.83 3.81
C ALA A 115 28.05 2.79 4.78
N LEU A 116 27.87 4.07 4.40
CA LEU A 116 27.12 5.05 5.20
C LEU A 116 25.60 4.81 5.21
N SER A 117 25.09 3.85 4.42
CA SER A 117 23.67 3.45 4.39
C SER A 117 23.37 2.16 5.17
N GLU A 118 24.39 1.53 5.79
CA GLU A 118 24.27 0.26 6.54
C GLU A 118 23.60 0.38 7.92
N ASN A 119 22.63 1.28 8.11
CA ASN A 119 21.62 1.03 9.14
C ASN A 119 20.72 -0.09 8.61
N ARG A 120 21.18 -1.33 8.85
CA ARG A 120 20.53 -2.58 8.48
C ARG A 120 19.20 -2.70 9.24
N VAL A 121 18.16 -2.11 8.69
CA VAL A 121 16.78 -2.46 9.02
C VAL A 121 16.54 -3.81 8.34
N GLU A 122 16.50 -4.89 9.14
CA GLU A 122 15.90 -6.14 8.69
C GLU A 122 14.52 -5.80 8.09
N PRO A 123 14.26 -6.09 6.80
CA PRO A 123 12.96 -5.77 6.23
C PRO A 123 11.91 -6.52 7.03
N ALA A 124 10.98 -5.79 7.65
CA ALA A 124 9.82 -6.36 8.33
C ALA A 124 9.18 -7.42 7.42
N ALA A 125 8.83 -8.59 7.98
CA ALA A 125 8.24 -9.66 7.20
C ALA A 125 6.98 -9.13 6.49
N ASN A 126 6.96 -9.18 5.14
CA ASN A 126 5.77 -8.75 4.40
C ASN A 126 4.60 -9.65 4.80
N GLY A 127 3.56 -9.06 5.40
CA GLY A 127 2.28 -9.71 5.58
C GLY A 127 1.65 -10.01 4.21
N THR A 128 0.94 -11.12 4.10
CA THR A 128 0.26 -11.51 2.86
C THR A 128 -0.91 -10.56 2.55
N LYS A 129 -1.06 -10.13 1.29
CA LYS A 129 -2.17 -9.28 0.82
C LYS A 129 -2.99 -9.97 -0.25
N ARG A 130 -4.32 -9.86 -0.16
CA ARG A 130 -5.21 -10.30 -1.23
C ARG A 130 -5.25 -9.27 -2.36
N ILE A 131 -4.94 -9.70 -3.57
CA ILE A 131 -4.90 -8.87 -4.77
C ILE A 131 -5.86 -9.43 -5.81
N ARG A 132 -6.64 -8.53 -6.43
CA ARG A 132 -7.45 -8.84 -7.60
C ARG A 132 -7.12 -7.90 -8.75
N LEU A 133 -6.72 -8.47 -9.88
CA LEU A 133 -6.43 -7.77 -11.12
C LEU A 133 -7.43 -8.19 -12.20
N VAL A 134 -7.89 -7.23 -13.00
CA VAL A 134 -8.79 -7.47 -14.13
C VAL A 134 -8.27 -6.79 -15.39
N MET A 135 -8.58 -7.37 -16.55
CA MET A 135 -8.39 -6.75 -17.86
C MET A 135 -9.63 -5.93 -18.19
N THR A 136 -9.48 -4.65 -18.53
CA THR A 136 -10.62 -3.74 -18.70
C THR A 136 -10.90 -3.39 -20.15
N ARG A 137 -9.85 -3.09 -20.92
CA ARG A 137 -9.93 -2.73 -22.34
C ARG A 137 -8.61 -2.94 -23.05
N PHE A 138 -8.65 -2.97 -24.37
CA PHE A 138 -7.45 -2.89 -25.20
C PHE A 138 -7.64 -1.92 -26.37
N LYS A 139 -6.52 -1.38 -26.85
CA LYS A 139 -6.45 -0.52 -28.04
C LYS A 139 -5.62 -1.21 -29.10
N CYS A 140 -6.12 -1.26 -30.33
CA CYS A 140 -5.32 -1.63 -31.49
C CYS A 140 -4.63 -0.37 -32.01
N HIS A 141 -3.30 -0.30 -31.90
CA HIS A 141 -2.51 0.78 -32.49
C HIS A 141 -2.20 0.50 -33.96
N LYS A 142 -1.98 -0.77 -34.29
CA LYS A 142 -1.65 -1.25 -35.64
C LYS A 142 -2.19 -2.66 -35.77
N ARG A 143 -2.95 -2.93 -36.83
CA ARG A 143 -3.40 -4.28 -37.16
C ARG A 143 -2.26 -5.11 -37.79
N SER A 144 -2.41 -6.43 -37.87
CA SER A 144 -1.50 -7.23 -38.69
C SER A 144 -1.60 -6.84 -40.17
N SER A 145 -0.55 -7.16 -40.92
CA SER A 145 -0.49 -6.92 -42.37
C SER A 145 -1.22 -7.97 -43.21
N GLU A 146 -1.96 -8.88 -42.58
CA GLU A 146 -2.54 -10.05 -43.24
C GLU A 146 -3.90 -9.74 -43.88
N TRP A 147 -4.30 -10.55 -44.85
CA TRP A 147 -5.53 -10.37 -45.61
C TRP A 147 -6.66 -11.16 -44.95
N GLY A 148 -7.49 -10.50 -44.12
CA GLY A 148 -8.58 -11.17 -43.42
C GLY A 148 -9.43 -10.25 -42.56
N LYS A 149 -10.27 -10.84 -41.71
CA LYS A 149 -10.84 -10.12 -40.56
C LYS A 149 -9.83 -10.22 -39.41
N ASP A 150 -9.59 -9.11 -38.73
CA ASP A 150 -8.74 -9.09 -37.55
C ASP A 150 -9.63 -9.35 -36.32
N GLU A 151 -9.83 -10.62 -35.99
CA GLU A 151 -10.40 -11.05 -34.71
C GLU A 151 -9.29 -11.19 -33.67
N ILE A 152 -9.38 -10.47 -32.55
CA ILE A 152 -8.38 -10.55 -31.47
C ILE A 152 -8.95 -11.34 -30.30
N TYR A 153 -8.15 -12.21 -29.69
CA TYR A 153 -8.44 -12.76 -28.37
C TYR A 153 -7.17 -12.81 -27.50
N TRP A 154 -7.37 -12.95 -26.19
CA TRP A 154 -6.28 -12.90 -25.22
C TRP A 154 -6.23 -14.19 -24.42
N THR A 155 -5.04 -14.71 -24.19
CA THR A 155 -4.82 -15.76 -23.19
C THR A 155 -4.12 -15.21 -21.96
N ARG A 156 -4.42 -15.77 -20.79
CA ARG A 156 -3.86 -15.31 -19.52
C ARG A 156 -3.64 -16.43 -18.51
N SER A 157 -2.57 -16.30 -17.74
CA SER A 157 -2.27 -17.07 -16.54
C SER A 157 -1.57 -16.16 -15.55
N ALA A 158 -1.82 -16.36 -14.26
CA ALA A 158 -1.17 -15.60 -13.19
C ALA A 158 -0.97 -16.49 -11.98
N VAL A 159 0.14 -16.29 -11.27
CA VAL A 159 0.58 -17.10 -10.13
C VAL A 159 1.31 -16.21 -9.12
N SER A 160 0.99 -16.35 -7.84
CA SER A 160 1.71 -15.71 -6.74
C SER A 160 2.67 -16.65 -6.03
N ASP A 161 3.57 -16.07 -5.24
CA ASP A 161 4.49 -16.76 -4.35
C ASP A 161 3.81 -17.53 -3.20
N THR A 162 2.52 -17.28 -2.94
CA THR A 162 1.71 -18.08 -2.00
C THR A 162 1.09 -19.32 -2.66
N GLY A 163 1.33 -19.54 -3.95
CA GLY A 163 0.77 -20.65 -4.73
C GLY A 163 -0.68 -20.42 -5.21
N ASP A 164 -1.25 -19.23 -4.97
CA ASP A 164 -2.54 -18.85 -5.55
C ASP A 164 -2.36 -18.59 -7.05
N LYS A 165 -3.35 -19.03 -7.83
CA LYS A 165 -3.30 -18.95 -9.29
C LYS A 165 -4.65 -18.58 -9.89
N PHE A 166 -4.61 -18.04 -11.10
CA PHE A 166 -5.80 -17.87 -11.92
C PHE A 166 -6.59 -19.20 -12.05
N SER A 167 -7.92 -19.14 -11.92
CA SER A 167 -8.80 -20.31 -11.80
C SER A 167 -9.95 -20.36 -12.83
N GLY A 168 -9.96 -19.51 -13.86
CA GLY A 168 -11.00 -19.47 -14.90
C GLY A 168 -10.60 -20.06 -16.26
N ASP A 169 -11.40 -19.80 -17.29
CA ASP A 169 -11.00 -20.07 -18.69
C ASP A 169 -9.86 -19.10 -19.07
N PRO A 170 -8.66 -19.61 -19.43
CA PRO A 170 -7.52 -18.76 -19.73
C PRO A 170 -7.72 -17.95 -21.01
N ILE A 171 -8.71 -18.28 -21.84
CA ILE A 171 -8.98 -17.62 -23.12
C ILE A 171 -10.15 -16.65 -22.97
N THR A 172 -10.02 -15.42 -23.46
CA THR A 172 -11.17 -14.52 -23.62
C THR A 172 -12.02 -14.94 -24.81
N ARG A 173 -13.23 -14.38 -24.94
CA ARG A 173 -13.90 -14.42 -26.25
C ARG A 173 -13.08 -13.71 -27.33
N GLU A 174 -13.44 -13.96 -28.57
CA GLU A 174 -12.97 -13.21 -29.72
C GLU A 174 -13.60 -11.81 -29.77
N TYR A 175 -12.80 -10.83 -30.17
CA TYR A 175 -13.18 -9.45 -30.42
C TYR A 175 -12.97 -9.18 -31.91
N GLY A 176 -14.03 -9.30 -32.71
CA GLY A 176 -13.94 -9.17 -34.16
C GLY A 176 -13.94 -7.76 -34.72
N SER A 177 -13.66 -7.67 -36.03
CA SER A 177 -13.67 -6.42 -36.82
C SER A 177 -12.79 -5.32 -36.23
N ILE A 178 -11.59 -5.66 -35.75
CA ILE A 178 -10.65 -4.70 -35.18
C ILE A 178 -10.00 -3.87 -36.30
N ARG A 179 -9.91 -2.56 -36.10
CA ARG A 179 -9.15 -1.64 -36.96
C ARG A 179 -8.08 -0.92 -36.16
N SER A 180 -7.05 -0.43 -36.84
CA SER A 180 -6.07 0.46 -36.22
C SER A 180 -6.77 1.73 -35.70
N GLY A 181 -6.54 2.04 -34.43
CA GLY A 181 -7.22 3.10 -33.68
C GLY A 181 -8.36 2.62 -32.79
N ASP A 182 -8.91 1.41 -33.02
CA ASP A 182 -10.05 0.92 -32.24
C ASP A 182 -9.68 0.68 -30.78
N ILE A 183 -10.61 1.04 -29.89
CA ILE A 183 -10.60 0.66 -28.47
C ILE A 183 -11.77 -0.30 -28.24
N ARG A 184 -11.48 -1.46 -27.63
CA ARG A 184 -12.49 -2.46 -27.27
C ARG A 184 -12.52 -2.64 -25.75
N GLN A 185 -13.72 -2.63 -25.19
CA GLN A 185 -13.94 -3.01 -23.80
C GLN A 185 -13.89 -4.53 -23.68
N MET A 186 -13.24 -5.00 -22.62
CA MET A 186 -13.32 -6.39 -22.21
C MET A 186 -14.69 -6.67 -21.61
N ASP A 187 -15.07 -7.95 -21.54
CA ASP A 187 -16.25 -8.34 -20.78
C ASP A 187 -16.06 -7.96 -19.30
N ALA A 188 -17.13 -7.47 -18.68
CA ALA A 188 -17.08 -6.97 -17.31
C ALA A 188 -16.55 -8.04 -16.36
N GLY A 189 -15.53 -7.70 -15.56
CA GLY A 189 -14.93 -8.61 -14.61
C GLY A 189 -14.05 -9.71 -15.23
N THR A 190 -13.44 -9.47 -16.40
CA THR A 190 -12.43 -10.38 -16.98
C THR A 190 -11.21 -10.46 -16.03
N VAL A 191 -11.25 -11.42 -15.10
CA VAL A 191 -10.23 -11.60 -14.05
C VAL A 191 -8.92 -12.07 -14.64
N LEU A 192 -7.83 -11.38 -14.27
CA LEU A 192 -6.45 -11.76 -14.55
C LEU A 192 -5.83 -12.52 -13.38
N PHE A 193 -6.11 -12.08 -12.14
CA PHE A 193 -5.69 -12.72 -10.90
C PHE A 193 -6.66 -12.37 -9.77
N ASP A 194 -6.93 -13.30 -8.86
CA ASP A 194 -7.65 -13.08 -7.59
C ASP A 194 -7.07 -14.08 -6.57
N GLY A 195 -6.27 -13.58 -5.64
CA GLY A 195 -5.55 -14.44 -4.70
C GLY A 195 -4.63 -13.67 -3.76
N GLN A 196 -3.98 -14.39 -2.87
CA GLN A 196 -2.99 -13.89 -1.94
C GLN A 196 -1.64 -13.69 -2.62
N VAL A 197 -0.91 -12.65 -2.22
CA VAL A 197 0.46 -12.35 -2.65
C VAL A 197 1.23 -11.97 -1.40
N LYS A 198 2.42 -12.54 -1.19
CA LYS A 198 3.27 -12.16 -0.06
C LYS A 198 4.44 -11.30 -0.55
N ASP A 199 5.18 -11.76 -1.54
CA ASP A 199 6.34 -11.06 -2.08
C ASP A 199 6.23 -10.78 -3.58
N ALA A 200 5.69 -11.70 -4.37
CA ALA A 200 5.73 -11.61 -5.83
C ALA A 200 4.50 -12.20 -6.54
N LEU A 201 4.07 -11.53 -7.61
CA LEU A 201 3.05 -12.00 -8.55
C LEU A 201 3.64 -12.02 -9.96
N ALA A 202 3.57 -13.16 -10.65
CA ALA A 202 3.91 -13.26 -12.06
C ALA A 202 2.66 -13.46 -12.91
N ILE A 203 2.59 -12.76 -14.03
CA ILE A 203 1.47 -12.77 -14.96
C ILE A 203 2.02 -13.06 -16.35
N PHE A 204 1.36 -13.97 -17.05
CA PHE A 204 1.66 -14.36 -18.42
C PHE A 204 0.45 -14.08 -19.30
N ILE A 205 0.62 -13.26 -20.32
CA ILE A 205 -0.46 -12.81 -21.22
C ILE A 205 0.00 -12.95 -22.66
N GLN A 206 -0.88 -13.42 -23.54
CA GLN A 206 -0.64 -13.43 -24.98
C GLN A 206 -1.81 -12.79 -25.72
N CYS A 207 -1.49 -12.09 -26.80
CA CYS A 207 -2.43 -11.53 -27.75
C CYS A 207 -2.40 -12.37 -29.02
N TRP A 208 -3.57 -12.80 -29.48
CA TRP A 208 -3.73 -13.70 -30.63
C TRP A 208 -4.70 -13.10 -31.66
N GLU A 209 -4.46 -13.41 -32.92
CA GLU A 209 -5.41 -13.31 -34.02
C GLU A 209 -6.19 -14.63 -34.13
N ALA A 210 -7.47 -14.59 -34.54
CA ALA A 210 -8.38 -15.75 -34.49
C ALA A 210 -8.63 -16.41 -35.86
N ASP A 211 -7.86 -16.08 -36.88
CA ASP A 211 -8.14 -16.57 -38.23
C ASP A 211 -7.93 -18.08 -38.34
N ASN A 212 -8.97 -18.80 -38.80
CA ASN A 212 -8.98 -20.25 -38.96
C ASN A 212 -8.74 -21.11 -37.69
N SER A 213 -8.93 -20.54 -36.50
CA SER A 213 -8.84 -21.27 -35.23
C SER A 213 -9.92 -22.36 -35.07
N SER A 214 -9.52 -23.63 -35.10
CA SER A 214 -10.43 -24.78 -34.90
C SER A 214 -10.76 -25.03 -33.42
N THR A 215 -11.84 -25.77 -33.13
CA THR A 215 -12.15 -26.21 -31.74
C THR A 215 -10.97 -26.95 -31.10
N LYS A 216 -10.26 -27.78 -31.88
CA LYS A 216 -9.08 -28.52 -31.43
C LYS A 216 -7.93 -27.59 -31.03
N TRP A 217 -7.74 -26.48 -31.75
CA TRP A 217 -6.76 -25.45 -31.40
C TRP A 217 -7.05 -24.86 -30.03
N TYR A 218 -8.29 -24.44 -29.77
CA TYR A 218 -8.68 -23.89 -28.49
C TYR A 218 -8.53 -24.88 -27.31
N GLU A 219 -8.76 -26.17 -27.54
CA GLU A 219 -8.52 -27.20 -26.53
C GLU A 219 -7.02 -27.39 -26.23
N ASP A 220 -6.18 -27.43 -27.26
CA ASP A 220 -4.74 -27.61 -27.10
C ASP A 220 -4.08 -26.36 -26.49
N LEU A 221 -4.57 -25.16 -26.84
CA LEU A 221 -4.16 -23.91 -26.21
C LEU A 221 -4.52 -23.86 -24.72
N ARG A 222 -5.71 -24.31 -24.32
CA ARG A 222 -6.08 -24.41 -22.88
C ARG A 222 -5.16 -25.37 -22.12
N LYS A 223 -4.81 -26.52 -22.71
CA LYS A 223 -3.86 -27.46 -22.09
C LYS A 223 -2.48 -26.83 -21.93
N ALA A 224 -2.01 -26.09 -22.93
CA ALA A 224 -0.74 -25.38 -22.85
C ALA A 224 -0.76 -24.35 -21.71
N MET A 225 -1.82 -23.53 -21.62
CA MET A 225 -1.97 -22.53 -20.56
C MET A 225 -2.06 -23.17 -19.15
N ASP A 226 -2.75 -24.30 -18.99
CA ASP A 226 -2.78 -25.05 -17.72
C ASP A 226 -1.39 -25.60 -17.35
N ALA A 227 -0.64 -26.13 -18.32
CA ALA A 227 0.72 -26.61 -18.11
C ALA A 227 1.66 -25.47 -17.67
N ILE A 228 1.58 -24.30 -18.32
CA ILE A 228 2.31 -23.08 -17.94
C ILE A 228 1.95 -22.66 -16.52
N SER A 229 0.66 -22.58 -16.20
CA SER A 229 0.19 -22.20 -14.87
C SER A 229 0.72 -23.13 -13.77
N LYS A 230 0.67 -24.44 -13.99
CA LYS A 230 1.20 -25.45 -13.05
C LYS A 230 2.71 -25.32 -12.89
N GLY A 231 3.44 -25.10 -13.98
CA GLY A 231 4.89 -24.91 -13.93
C GLY A 231 5.28 -23.63 -13.19
N PHE A 232 4.64 -22.50 -13.50
CA PHE A 232 4.89 -21.22 -12.81
C PHE A 232 4.57 -21.33 -11.32
N LYS A 233 3.52 -22.06 -10.95
CA LYS A 233 3.17 -22.33 -9.54
C LYS A 233 4.27 -23.10 -8.82
N ALA A 234 4.70 -24.22 -9.38
CA ALA A 234 5.77 -25.02 -8.77
C ALA A 234 7.08 -24.24 -8.64
N TRP A 235 7.32 -23.29 -9.54
CA TRP A 235 8.44 -22.35 -9.49
C TRP A 235 8.23 -21.34 -8.34
N LEU A 236 7.17 -20.55 -8.37
CA LEU A 236 6.95 -19.48 -7.37
C LEU A 236 6.71 -19.97 -5.94
N GLU A 237 6.23 -21.19 -5.70
CA GLU A 237 6.17 -21.76 -4.35
C GLU A 237 7.56 -21.90 -3.70
N GLN A 238 8.61 -22.00 -4.51
CA GLN A 238 10.01 -22.07 -4.04
C GLN A 238 10.64 -20.69 -3.87
N TYR A 239 9.92 -19.62 -4.20
CA TYR A 239 10.44 -18.25 -4.29
C TYR A 239 11.21 -17.82 -3.03
N GLY A 240 10.65 -18.04 -1.84
CA GLY A 240 11.31 -17.66 -0.59
C GLY A 240 12.67 -18.33 -0.38
N GLN A 241 12.79 -19.62 -0.72
CA GLN A 241 14.05 -20.37 -0.62
C GLN A 241 15.06 -19.92 -1.68
N VAL A 242 14.57 -19.64 -2.89
CA VAL A 242 15.37 -19.13 -4.01
C VAL A 242 15.96 -17.77 -3.70
N ILE A 243 15.16 -16.83 -3.19
CA ILE A 243 15.62 -15.49 -2.82
C ILE A 243 16.62 -15.55 -1.68
N ALA A 244 16.41 -16.39 -0.67
CA ALA A 244 17.37 -16.60 0.40
C ALA A 244 18.72 -17.10 -0.13
N GLU A 245 18.71 -17.98 -1.13
CA GLU A 245 19.91 -18.50 -1.75
C GLU A 245 20.59 -17.47 -2.67
N PHE A 246 19.83 -16.69 -3.44
CA PHE A 246 20.34 -15.53 -4.17
C PHE A 246 21.00 -14.51 -3.22
N GLN A 247 20.47 -14.32 -2.01
CA GLN A 247 21.04 -13.41 -1.04
C GLN A 247 22.41 -13.88 -0.54
N LYS A 248 22.63 -15.19 -0.43
CA LYS A 248 23.95 -15.74 -0.07
C LYS A 248 24.97 -15.56 -1.19
N GLN A 249 24.56 -15.83 -2.44
CA GLN A 249 25.47 -15.83 -3.59
C GLN A 249 25.70 -14.43 -4.19
N LEU A 250 24.69 -13.55 -4.15
CA LEU A 250 24.73 -12.17 -4.64
C LEU A 250 24.11 -11.19 -3.59
N PRO A 251 24.80 -10.94 -2.47
CA PRO A 251 24.27 -10.11 -1.39
C PRO A 251 24.07 -8.64 -1.79
N ILE A 252 24.85 -8.16 -2.77
CA ILE A 252 24.87 -6.78 -3.24
C ILE A 252 23.77 -6.52 -4.30
N VAL A 253 23.32 -7.55 -5.02
CA VAL A 253 22.34 -7.40 -6.11
C VAL A 253 20.93 -7.25 -5.57
N GLY A 254 20.17 -6.31 -6.11
CA GLY A 254 18.82 -6.04 -5.62
C GLY A 254 17.78 -7.09 -5.98
N ASN A 255 16.74 -7.21 -5.14
CA ASN A 255 15.69 -8.22 -5.29
C ASN A 255 14.95 -8.14 -6.63
N ALA A 256 14.80 -6.94 -7.22
CA ALA A 256 14.13 -6.80 -8.52
C ALA A 256 14.87 -7.53 -9.65
N TYR A 257 16.20 -7.52 -9.63
CA TYR A 257 17.02 -8.25 -10.61
C TYR A 257 17.04 -9.75 -10.33
N LYS A 258 17.02 -10.17 -9.05
CA LYS A 258 16.84 -11.58 -8.67
C LYS A 258 15.51 -12.13 -9.19
N ILE A 259 14.41 -11.38 -9.02
CA ILE A 259 13.09 -11.68 -9.58
C ILE A 259 13.16 -11.74 -11.11
N LEU A 260 13.82 -10.78 -11.77
CA LEU A 260 13.97 -10.78 -13.23
C LEU A 260 14.66 -12.06 -13.70
N GLY A 261 15.80 -12.43 -13.12
CA GLY A 261 16.52 -13.65 -13.49
C GLY A 261 15.65 -14.89 -13.29
N TYR A 262 14.99 -14.98 -12.13
CA TYR A 262 14.14 -16.11 -11.78
C TYR A 262 12.94 -16.28 -12.71
N ILE A 263 12.22 -15.20 -13.01
CA ILE A 263 11.03 -15.23 -13.85
C ILE A 263 11.39 -15.35 -15.33
N SER A 264 12.42 -14.65 -15.81
CA SER A 264 12.84 -14.74 -17.21
C SER A 264 13.31 -16.15 -17.56
N THR A 265 14.00 -16.82 -16.65
CA THR A 265 14.38 -18.24 -16.83
C THR A 265 13.15 -19.13 -16.95
N ALA A 266 12.14 -18.92 -16.10
CA ALA A 266 10.88 -19.65 -16.16
C ALA A 266 10.15 -19.40 -17.50
N THR A 267 10.01 -18.13 -17.91
CA THR A 267 9.39 -17.73 -19.19
C THR A 267 10.03 -18.42 -20.38
N GLN A 268 11.36 -18.54 -20.41
CA GLN A 268 12.06 -19.20 -21.52
C GLN A 268 11.75 -20.71 -21.60
N ILE A 269 11.53 -21.38 -20.47
CA ILE A 269 11.06 -22.77 -20.43
C ILE A 269 9.62 -22.88 -20.91
N PHE A 270 8.76 -21.93 -20.52
CA PHE A 270 7.35 -21.93 -20.93
C PHE A 270 7.17 -21.60 -22.41
N ALA A 271 7.95 -20.67 -22.95
CA ALA A 271 7.99 -20.41 -24.39
C ALA A 271 8.36 -21.69 -25.17
N TRP A 272 9.30 -22.49 -24.66
CA TRP A 272 9.63 -23.79 -25.24
C TRP A 272 8.47 -24.82 -25.13
N LEU A 273 7.75 -24.84 -24.01
CA LEU A 273 6.56 -25.69 -23.88
C LEU A 273 5.45 -25.25 -24.84
N LEU A 274 5.24 -23.94 -24.99
CA LEU A 274 4.26 -23.33 -25.90
C LEU A 274 4.55 -23.64 -27.36
N ASP A 275 5.81 -23.64 -27.77
CA ASP A 275 6.24 -24.02 -29.12
C ASP A 275 5.70 -25.41 -29.54
N LYS A 276 5.44 -26.31 -28.58
CA LYS A 276 4.85 -27.64 -28.85
C LYS A 276 3.35 -27.63 -29.08
N PHE A 277 2.66 -26.57 -28.67
CA PHE A 277 1.21 -26.47 -28.70
C PHE A 277 0.71 -25.31 -29.57
N ARG A 278 1.59 -24.48 -30.11
CA ARG A 278 1.25 -23.21 -30.76
C ARG A 278 1.03 -23.34 -32.28
N ASN A 279 0.06 -22.60 -32.81
CA ASN A 279 -0.03 -22.21 -34.21
C ASN A 279 0.86 -20.98 -34.42
N HIS A 280 1.80 -21.06 -35.35
CA HIS A 280 2.81 -20.01 -35.50
C HIS A 280 2.29 -18.74 -36.19
N ASP A 281 1.25 -18.85 -37.02
CA ASP A 281 0.65 -17.71 -37.74
C ASP A 281 0.04 -16.68 -36.77
N ASP A 282 -0.85 -17.12 -35.88
CA ASP A 282 -1.81 -16.19 -35.27
C ASP A 282 -1.34 -15.54 -33.95
N LEU A 283 -0.13 -15.82 -33.45
CA LEU A 283 0.35 -15.14 -32.24
C LEU A 283 0.87 -13.74 -32.58
N VAL A 284 0.23 -12.71 -32.04
CA VAL A 284 0.70 -11.34 -32.15
C VAL A 284 1.91 -11.12 -31.22
N ALA A 285 1.72 -11.27 -29.92
CA ALA A 285 2.76 -10.99 -28.94
C ALA A 285 2.55 -11.71 -27.62
N GLU A 286 3.65 -11.97 -26.92
CA GLU A 286 3.69 -12.58 -25.59
C GLU A 286 4.33 -11.63 -24.56
N ARG A 287 3.75 -11.53 -23.37
CA ARG A 287 4.32 -10.75 -22.27
C ARG A 287 4.32 -11.55 -20.99
N THR A 288 5.46 -11.53 -20.30
CA THR A 288 5.52 -11.83 -18.87
C THR A 288 5.66 -10.52 -18.10
N ILE A 289 4.80 -10.32 -17.10
CA ILE A 289 4.79 -9.13 -16.26
C ILE A 289 4.80 -9.60 -14.81
N ALA A 290 5.78 -9.14 -14.04
CA ALA A 290 5.91 -9.46 -12.63
C ALA A 290 5.80 -8.21 -11.77
N PHE A 291 5.23 -8.36 -10.57
CA PHE A 291 5.11 -7.30 -9.59
C PHE A 291 5.61 -7.78 -8.23
N SER A 292 6.35 -6.94 -7.52
CA SER A 292 6.44 -7.09 -6.07
C SER A 292 5.09 -6.78 -5.41
N GLN A 293 4.84 -7.30 -4.20
CA GLN A 293 3.62 -6.98 -3.46
C GLN A 293 3.44 -5.45 -3.28
N GLN A 294 4.52 -4.71 -3.02
CA GLN A 294 4.50 -3.26 -2.88
C GLN A 294 4.15 -2.57 -4.21
N ALA A 295 4.68 -3.04 -5.35
CA ALA A 295 4.32 -2.50 -6.66
C ALA A 295 2.80 -2.63 -6.93
N LEU A 296 2.16 -3.71 -6.48
CA LEU A 296 0.71 -3.88 -6.64
C LEU A 296 -0.11 -2.84 -5.86
N THR A 297 0.46 -2.19 -4.83
CA THR A 297 -0.21 -1.10 -4.11
C THR A 297 -0.32 0.17 -4.94
N TRP A 298 0.68 0.45 -5.77
CA TRP A 298 0.75 1.64 -6.62
C TRP A 298 -0.32 1.70 -7.70
N PHE A 299 -0.87 0.55 -8.12
CA PHE A 299 -2.05 0.56 -8.99
C PHE A 299 -3.15 1.43 -8.41
N LEU A 300 -3.33 1.44 -7.09
CA LEU A 300 -4.36 2.26 -6.47
C LEU A 300 -4.09 3.71 -6.83
N GLU A 301 -2.89 4.23 -6.63
CA GLU A 301 -2.60 5.64 -6.89
C GLU A 301 -2.77 6.10 -8.35
N PHE A 302 -2.95 5.17 -9.29
CA PHE A 302 -3.17 5.50 -10.69
C PHE A 302 -4.63 5.87 -10.95
N PRO A 303 -4.90 6.75 -11.94
CA PRO A 303 -6.25 7.01 -12.42
C PRO A 303 -6.98 5.70 -12.73
N ASN A 304 -8.20 5.56 -12.20
CA ASN A 304 -9.03 4.37 -12.32
C ASN A 304 -8.44 3.07 -11.74
N CYS A 305 -7.43 3.16 -10.88
CA CYS A 305 -6.64 2.03 -10.37
C CYS A 305 -5.94 1.22 -11.48
N GLU A 306 -5.54 1.88 -12.58
CA GLU A 306 -5.28 1.22 -13.86
C GLU A 306 -3.97 1.65 -14.51
N ALA A 307 -3.29 0.69 -15.13
CA ALA A 307 -2.10 0.88 -15.94
C ALA A 307 -2.22 0.12 -17.26
N SER A 308 -1.52 0.58 -18.31
CA SER A 308 -1.50 -0.11 -19.61
C SER A 308 -0.12 -0.59 -20.03
N PHE A 309 -0.15 -1.73 -20.73
CA PHE A 309 1.03 -2.48 -21.15
C PHE A 309 0.96 -2.77 -22.65
N MET A 310 2.09 -2.63 -23.32
CA MET A 310 2.20 -2.79 -24.77
C MET A 310 2.46 -4.23 -25.19
N PHE A 311 1.78 -4.65 -26.24
CA PHE A 311 1.92 -5.94 -26.92
C PHE A 311 2.24 -5.63 -28.38
N ASP A 312 3.53 -5.54 -28.70
CA ASP A 312 3.99 -5.24 -30.06
C ASP A 312 4.55 -6.53 -30.68
N GLY A 313 3.82 -7.08 -31.66
CA GLY A 313 4.19 -8.25 -32.44
C GLY A 313 5.04 -7.93 -33.65
N GLY A 314 5.56 -6.71 -33.76
CA GLY A 314 6.26 -6.26 -34.95
C GLY A 314 5.29 -6.18 -36.13
N LYS A 315 5.39 -7.10 -37.09
CA LYS A 315 4.49 -7.12 -38.27
C LYS A 315 3.11 -7.75 -37.98
N GLY A 316 3.01 -8.58 -36.93
CA GLY A 316 1.77 -9.29 -36.56
C GLY A 316 0.74 -8.45 -35.81
N GLY A 317 0.99 -7.15 -35.57
CA GLY A 317 0.04 -6.27 -34.88
C GLY A 317 0.64 -5.57 -33.66
N LYS A 318 -0.03 -4.53 -33.17
CA LYS A 318 0.38 -3.74 -32.00
C LYS A 318 -0.84 -3.36 -31.18
N HIS A 319 -0.91 -3.87 -29.96
CA HIS A 319 -2.00 -3.68 -29.04
C HIS A 319 -1.50 -3.09 -27.72
N GLU A 320 -2.38 -2.37 -27.03
CA GLU A 320 -2.16 -1.88 -25.67
C GLU A 320 -3.28 -2.42 -24.80
N LEU A 321 -2.94 -3.05 -23.68
CA LEU A 321 -3.88 -3.67 -22.77
C LEU A 321 -3.90 -2.92 -21.43
N TRP A 322 -5.08 -2.56 -20.95
CA TRP A 322 -5.26 -1.96 -19.64
C TRP A 322 -5.58 -3.03 -18.59
N ILE A 323 -4.85 -2.98 -17.49
CA ILE A 323 -5.00 -3.82 -16.31
C ILE A 323 -5.38 -2.91 -15.16
N ARG A 324 -6.45 -3.27 -14.45
CA ARG A 324 -6.93 -2.55 -13.27
C ARG A 324 -6.80 -3.43 -12.04
N ARG A 325 -6.32 -2.86 -10.94
CA ARG A 325 -6.49 -3.48 -9.63
C ARG A 325 -7.89 -3.17 -9.10
N GLU A 326 -8.70 -4.19 -8.90
CA GLU A 326 -9.97 -4.04 -8.22
C GLU A 326 -9.74 -3.94 -6.72
N TYR A 327 -10.44 -3.00 -6.09
CA TYR A 327 -10.35 -2.77 -4.67
C TYR A 327 -11.63 -3.25 -3.97
N GLY A 328 -11.55 -3.58 -2.68
CA GLY A 328 -12.73 -3.88 -1.85
C GLY A 328 -12.98 -5.36 -1.53
N PHE A 329 -12.02 -6.27 -1.79
CA PHE A 329 -12.15 -7.68 -1.40
C PHE A 329 -11.62 -8.00 0.00
N ASP A 330 -10.84 -7.09 0.60
CA ASP A 330 -10.43 -7.17 1.99
C ASP A 330 -10.83 -5.89 2.74
N PRO A 331 -11.97 -5.87 3.46
CA PRO A 331 -12.37 -4.73 4.29
C PRO A 331 -11.41 -4.49 5.47
N ASN A 332 -10.47 -5.41 5.73
CA ASN A 332 -9.45 -5.30 6.77
C ASN A 332 -8.09 -4.78 6.25
N ASP A 333 -7.93 -4.53 4.94
CA ASP A 333 -6.72 -3.87 4.42
C ASP A 333 -6.70 -2.40 4.89
N THR A 334 -6.14 -2.22 6.07
CA THR A 334 -5.96 -0.94 6.76
C THR A 334 -4.62 -0.30 6.43
N SER A 335 -3.86 -0.88 5.50
CA SER A 335 -2.47 -0.51 5.26
C SER A 335 -2.29 0.83 4.53
N ILE A 336 -3.33 1.41 3.94
CA ILE A 336 -3.23 2.69 3.23
C ILE A 336 -4.58 3.42 3.21
N GLY A 337 -4.54 4.72 2.91
CA GLY A 337 -5.72 5.52 2.59
C GLY A 337 -6.52 6.02 3.78
N SER A 338 -5.97 5.97 5.01
CA SER A 338 -6.62 6.58 6.17
C SER A 338 -6.71 8.09 5.98
N LEU A 339 -7.92 8.63 6.08
CA LEU A 339 -8.16 10.05 5.90
C LEU A 339 -7.73 10.83 7.15
N LYS A 340 -6.70 11.67 7.00
CA LYS A 340 -6.10 12.45 8.08
C LYS A 340 -6.15 13.93 7.76
N THR A 341 -6.14 14.74 8.80
CA THR A 341 -5.97 16.19 8.70
C THR A 341 -4.91 16.70 9.65
N MET A 342 -4.33 17.83 9.29
CA MET A 342 -3.45 18.62 10.13
C MET A 342 -3.86 20.09 10.02
N THR A 343 -3.72 20.83 11.12
CA THR A 343 -4.12 22.24 11.19
C THR A 343 -3.09 23.09 11.91
N GLY A 344 -2.99 24.35 11.49
CA GLY A 344 -2.10 25.32 12.12
C GLY A 344 -1.84 26.55 11.24
N GLN A 345 -0.72 27.20 11.50
CA GLN A 345 -0.20 28.27 10.66
C GLN A 345 0.81 27.69 9.67
N PRO A 346 1.05 28.34 8.52
CA PRO A 346 2.10 27.91 7.60
C PRO A 346 3.44 27.69 8.33
N GLY A 347 3.99 26.48 8.21
CA GLY A 347 5.24 26.08 8.87
C GLY A 347 5.09 25.51 10.29
N ASN A 348 3.89 25.51 10.89
CA ASN A 348 3.63 24.92 12.19
C ASN A 348 2.26 24.24 12.23
N TYR A 349 2.25 22.91 12.06
CA TYR A 349 1.04 22.10 11.93
C TYR A 349 0.93 21.07 13.05
N SER A 350 -0.31 20.80 13.47
CA SER A 350 -0.66 19.78 14.45
C SER A 350 -1.58 18.73 13.84
N MET A 351 -1.23 17.46 14.05
CA MET A 351 -2.04 16.32 13.62
C MET A 351 -3.39 16.30 14.33
N GLN A 352 -4.45 16.02 13.57
CA GLN A 352 -5.81 15.86 14.07
C GLN A 352 -6.23 14.39 14.05
N SER A 353 -7.33 14.07 14.73
CA SER A 353 -7.95 12.76 14.66
C SER A 353 -8.25 12.37 13.21
N SER A 354 -8.10 11.09 12.87
CA SER A 354 -8.49 10.59 11.54
C SER A 354 -10.00 10.52 11.38
N VAL A 355 -10.50 10.52 10.15
CA VAL A 355 -11.92 10.23 9.88
C VAL A 355 -12.21 8.80 10.36
N PRO A 356 -13.23 8.59 11.21
CA PRO A 356 -13.45 7.31 11.86
C PRO A 356 -13.98 6.22 10.91
N GLY A 357 -13.83 4.95 11.29
CA GLY A 357 -14.44 3.80 10.62
C GLY A 357 -13.74 3.39 9.31
N PRO A 358 -14.43 2.68 8.39
CA PRO A 358 -13.87 2.24 7.10
C PRO A 358 -13.71 3.39 6.08
N GLY A 359 -13.70 4.65 6.55
CA GLY A 359 -13.65 5.90 5.78
C GLY A 359 -12.27 6.17 5.22
N ARG A 360 -11.82 5.27 4.36
CA ARG A 360 -10.56 5.38 3.65
C ARG A 360 -10.81 5.88 2.25
N SER A 361 -9.90 6.70 1.74
CA SER A 361 -9.84 7.09 0.35
C SER A 361 -8.40 7.02 -0.12
N PHE A 362 -8.14 6.45 -1.29
CA PHE A 362 -6.82 6.56 -1.93
C PHE A 362 -6.68 7.84 -2.74
N TRP A 363 -7.79 8.51 -3.03
CA TRP A 363 -7.80 9.68 -3.90
C TRP A 363 -7.61 10.97 -3.12
N GLY A 364 -7.68 10.90 -1.79
CA GLY A 364 -7.72 12.06 -0.92
C GLY A 364 -9.13 12.39 -0.46
N MET A 365 -9.22 13.47 0.30
CA MET A 365 -10.46 14.15 0.63
C MET A 365 -10.42 15.54 0.02
N SER A 366 -11.58 16.18 -0.10
CA SER A 366 -11.70 17.61 -0.33
C SER A 366 -12.34 18.28 0.87
N LEU A 367 -11.81 19.43 1.26
CA LEU A 367 -12.22 20.18 2.44
C LEU A 367 -12.93 21.46 2.02
N VAL A 368 -13.96 21.84 2.77
CA VAL A 368 -14.65 23.14 2.59
C VAL A 368 -15.18 23.66 3.92
N ASP A 369 -15.05 24.96 4.15
CA ASP A 369 -15.77 25.65 5.22
C ASP A 369 -17.17 25.98 4.71
N TYR A 370 -18.16 25.43 5.40
CA TYR A 370 -19.56 25.72 5.14
C TYR A 370 -20.22 26.17 6.44
N LYS A 371 -20.55 27.47 6.51
CA LYS A 371 -21.24 28.09 7.66
C LYS A 371 -20.52 27.87 9.00
N GLY A 372 -19.19 27.88 9.00
CA GLY A 372 -18.38 27.71 10.20
C GLY A 372 -18.20 26.25 10.61
N GLU A 373 -18.56 25.31 9.74
CA GLU A 373 -18.27 23.89 9.89
C GLU A 373 -17.30 23.44 8.80
N LEU A 374 -16.29 22.66 9.18
CA LEU A 374 -15.38 22.05 8.22
C LEU A 374 -15.94 20.71 7.74
N TRP A 375 -16.24 20.63 6.45
CA TRP A 375 -16.75 19.44 5.80
C TRP A 375 -15.64 18.77 4.98
N SER A 376 -15.58 17.45 5.03
CA SER A 376 -14.72 16.63 4.18
C SER A 376 -15.56 15.81 3.21
N PHE A 377 -15.13 15.70 1.96
CA PHE A 377 -15.78 14.92 0.90
C PHE A 377 -14.78 13.96 0.26
N PHE A 378 -15.16 12.71 0.05
CA PHE A 378 -14.21 11.71 -0.47
C PHE A 378 -14.91 10.54 -1.16
N SER A 379 -14.13 9.82 -1.97
CA SER A 379 -14.51 8.50 -2.48
C SER A 379 -14.14 7.45 -1.44
N ARG A 380 -15.11 6.70 -0.92
CA ARG A 380 -14.84 5.58 -0.02
C ARG A 380 -14.23 4.44 -0.81
N SER A 381 -12.98 4.10 -0.53
CA SER A 381 -12.19 3.21 -1.39
C SER A 381 -12.93 1.90 -1.71
N HIS A 382 -13.55 1.22 -0.73
CA HIS A 382 -13.98 -0.18 -0.86
C HIS A 382 -15.21 -0.40 -1.74
N ASN A 383 -15.95 0.64 -2.05
CA ASN A 383 -17.13 0.58 -2.92
C ASN A 383 -17.33 1.84 -3.76
N SER A 384 -16.35 2.74 -3.79
CA SER A 384 -16.40 3.99 -4.55
C SER A 384 -17.56 4.91 -4.19
N LEU A 385 -18.24 4.72 -3.06
CA LEU A 385 -19.34 5.58 -2.65
C LEU A 385 -18.82 6.99 -2.35
N LEU A 386 -19.55 8.00 -2.84
CA LEU A 386 -19.29 9.39 -2.51
C LEU A 386 -19.79 9.67 -1.09
N CYS A 387 -18.88 10.06 -0.20
CA CYS A 387 -19.16 10.25 1.21
C CYS A 387 -18.69 11.62 1.69
N TYR A 388 -19.21 12.03 2.85
CA TYR A 388 -18.71 13.17 3.60
C TYR A 388 -18.66 12.89 5.11
N SER A 389 -17.84 13.67 5.82
CA SER A 389 -17.81 13.73 7.28
C SER A 389 -17.59 15.19 7.71
N ILE A 390 -18.11 15.56 8.88
CA ILE A 390 -18.09 16.93 9.40
C ILE A 390 -17.21 16.96 10.65
N TRP A 391 -16.36 17.97 10.75
CA TRP A 391 -15.48 18.19 11.89
C TRP A 391 -16.23 18.80 13.07
N ASN A 392 -15.93 18.30 14.27
CA ASN A 392 -16.35 18.86 15.55
C ASN A 392 -15.10 19.15 16.40
N SER A 393 -15.03 20.35 16.98
CA SER A 393 -13.85 20.77 17.76
C SER A 393 -13.64 20.00 19.07
N GLU A 394 -14.68 19.36 19.62
CA GLU A 394 -14.63 18.60 20.86
C GLU A 394 -14.38 17.10 20.61
N THR A 395 -14.98 16.54 19.55
CA THR A 395 -14.99 15.09 19.30
C THR A 395 -14.23 14.66 18.04
N GLY A 396 -13.72 15.60 17.24
CA GLY A 396 -13.03 15.33 15.99
C GLY A 396 -13.98 15.09 14.83
N TRP A 397 -13.58 14.25 13.86
CA TRP A 397 -14.43 13.92 12.71
C TRP A 397 -15.64 13.08 13.12
N GLY A 398 -16.82 13.51 12.68
CA GLY A 398 -18.07 12.79 12.86
C GLY A 398 -18.19 11.51 12.01
N PRO A 399 -19.33 10.81 12.10
CA PRO A 399 -19.57 9.60 11.30
C PRO A 399 -19.53 9.89 9.81
N ILE A 400 -19.17 8.87 9.03
CA ILE A 400 -19.21 8.92 7.56
C ILE A 400 -20.66 8.89 7.11
N ILE A 401 -21.05 9.84 6.26
CA ILE A 401 -22.39 9.94 5.67
C ILE A 401 -22.28 9.75 4.16
N GLU A 402 -23.15 8.91 3.60
CA GLU A 402 -23.19 8.63 2.17
C GLU A 402 -24.06 9.66 1.43
N ILE A 403 -23.60 10.11 0.26
CA ILE A 403 -24.43 10.83 -0.70
C ILE A 403 -25.09 9.78 -1.59
N THR A 404 -26.21 9.23 -1.10
CA THR A 404 -26.88 8.04 -1.65
C THR A 404 -26.99 8.05 -3.18
N GLY A 405 -26.59 6.93 -3.80
CA GLY A 405 -26.69 6.72 -5.25
C GLY A 405 -25.53 7.26 -6.08
N ASN A 406 -24.53 7.90 -5.44
CA ASN A 406 -23.41 8.51 -6.14
C ASN A 406 -22.11 7.75 -5.90
N TYR A 407 -21.41 7.44 -6.99
CA TYR A 407 -20.18 6.66 -6.97
C TYR A 407 -19.09 7.38 -7.78
N THR A 408 -17.88 7.40 -7.25
CA THR A 408 -16.72 7.99 -7.91
C THR A 408 -15.46 7.26 -7.50
N ASN A 409 -14.49 7.19 -8.41
CA ASN A 409 -13.15 6.66 -8.19
C ASN A 409 -12.08 7.74 -8.45
N ALA A 410 -12.39 8.99 -8.11
CA ALA A 410 -11.46 10.10 -8.04
C ALA A 410 -11.80 11.00 -6.84
N LYS A 411 -10.91 11.92 -6.47
CA LYS A 411 -11.18 12.93 -5.44
C LYS A 411 -12.29 13.86 -5.91
N PRO A 412 -13.42 14.03 -5.19
CA PRO A 412 -14.43 15.02 -5.59
C PRO A 412 -13.89 16.44 -5.46
N ALA A 413 -14.33 17.39 -6.28
CA ALA A 413 -14.09 18.81 -6.06
C ALA A 413 -15.30 19.46 -5.39
N VAL A 414 -15.04 20.44 -4.52
CA VAL A 414 -16.06 21.03 -3.66
C VAL A 414 -15.95 22.54 -3.68
N ALA A 415 -17.09 23.23 -3.62
CA ALA A 415 -17.14 24.67 -3.47
C ALA A 415 -18.45 25.09 -2.80
N THR A 416 -18.45 26.30 -2.25
CA THR A 416 -19.67 26.96 -1.78
C THR A 416 -20.08 28.08 -2.73
N LEU A 417 -21.37 28.18 -3.03
CA LEU A 417 -22.00 29.32 -3.69
C LEU A 417 -23.43 29.44 -3.15
N ASP A 418 -23.93 30.67 -2.97
CA ASP A 418 -25.31 30.94 -2.54
C ASP A 418 -25.80 30.09 -1.36
N ASP A 419 -25.02 30.09 -0.27
CA ASP A 419 -25.35 29.33 0.95
C ASP A 419 -25.51 27.82 0.75
N THR A 420 -24.94 27.28 -0.32
CA THR A 420 -25.07 25.88 -0.73
C THR A 420 -23.68 25.25 -0.92
N VAL A 421 -23.55 23.97 -0.57
CA VAL A 421 -22.36 23.16 -0.89
C VAL A 421 -22.59 22.44 -2.22
N HIS A 422 -21.62 22.56 -3.12
CA HIS A 422 -21.64 21.92 -4.43
C HIS A 422 -20.49 20.93 -4.53
N VAL A 423 -20.79 19.73 -5.02
CA VAL A 423 -19.82 18.64 -5.20
C VAL A 423 -19.80 18.22 -6.66
N LEU A 424 -18.62 18.31 -7.26
CA LEU A 424 -18.31 17.84 -8.60
C LEU A 424 -17.51 16.54 -8.48
N TYR A 425 -17.87 15.50 -9.22
CA TYR A 425 -17.16 14.23 -9.15
C TYR A 425 -17.18 13.50 -10.50
N LYS A 426 -16.23 12.59 -10.68
CA LYS A 426 -16.10 11.78 -11.89
C LYS A 426 -16.99 10.54 -11.79
N GLY A 427 -17.91 10.38 -12.74
CA GLY A 427 -18.70 9.16 -12.92
C GLY A 427 -17.87 8.00 -13.48
N GLY A 428 -18.43 6.79 -13.46
CA GLY A 428 -17.77 5.58 -13.95
C GLY A 428 -17.47 5.59 -15.46
N ASP A 429 -18.20 6.38 -16.24
CA ASP A 429 -18.00 6.60 -17.68
C ASP A 429 -17.00 7.74 -17.98
N GLY A 430 -16.41 8.34 -16.93
CA GLY A 430 -15.48 9.47 -17.04
C GLY A 430 -16.16 10.83 -17.21
N ARG A 431 -17.50 10.91 -17.28
CA ARG A 431 -18.20 12.20 -17.30
C ARG A 431 -18.19 12.83 -15.91
N LEU A 432 -18.18 14.16 -15.86
CA LEU A 432 -18.33 14.88 -14.60
C LEU A 432 -19.81 15.03 -14.26
N LEU A 433 -20.12 14.70 -13.01
CA LEU A 433 -21.44 14.80 -12.41
C LEU A 433 -21.39 15.81 -11.27
N HIS A 434 -22.53 16.43 -11.01
CA HIS A 434 -22.70 17.45 -9.99
C HIS A 434 -23.89 17.14 -9.09
N VAL A 435 -23.72 17.34 -7.78
CA VAL A 435 -24.78 17.34 -6.77
C VAL A 435 -24.63 18.57 -5.88
N GLU A 436 -25.74 19.03 -5.33
CA GLU A 436 -25.76 20.15 -4.39
C GLU A 436 -26.56 19.83 -3.13
N TYR A 437 -26.12 20.38 -2.00
CA TYR A 437 -26.74 20.21 -0.71
C TYR A 437 -27.83 21.26 -0.49
N LEU A 438 -29.09 20.85 -0.38
CA LEU A 438 -30.22 21.74 -0.14
C LEU A 438 -30.42 21.94 1.37
N PRO A 439 -30.02 23.09 1.95
CA PRO A 439 -29.98 23.26 3.40
C PRO A 439 -31.37 23.27 4.04
N GLN A 440 -32.39 23.72 3.31
CA GLN A 440 -33.78 23.82 3.80
C GLN A 440 -34.37 22.44 4.10
N ASN A 441 -33.99 21.43 3.31
CA ASN A 441 -34.52 20.07 3.42
C ASN A 441 -33.51 19.10 4.05
N ARG A 442 -32.26 19.52 4.24
CA ARG A 442 -31.13 18.67 4.67
C ARG A 442 -30.93 17.45 3.75
N THR A 443 -31.06 17.68 2.45
CA THR A 443 -30.99 16.63 1.42
C THR A 443 -30.04 17.02 0.29
N TRP A 444 -29.51 16.02 -0.40
CA TRP A 444 -28.78 16.22 -1.66
C TRP A 444 -29.72 16.15 -2.87
N THR A 445 -29.40 16.90 -3.92
CA THR A 445 -30.05 16.72 -5.22
C THR A 445 -29.69 15.39 -5.85
N GLY A 446 -30.47 14.98 -6.86
CA GLY A 446 -30.02 13.95 -7.79
C GLY A 446 -28.81 14.43 -8.61
N ALA A 447 -27.95 13.49 -9.01
CA ALA A 447 -26.81 13.80 -9.85
C ALA A 447 -27.24 14.33 -11.22
N VAL A 448 -26.63 15.44 -11.64
CA VAL A 448 -26.81 16.01 -12.98
C VAL A 448 -25.48 15.97 -13.75
N PRO A 449 -25.51 15.68 -15.06
CA PRO A 449 -24.30 15.79 -15.88
C PRO A 449 -23.87 17.25 -16.02
N VAL A 450 -22.57 17.48 -15.96
CA VAL A 450 -21.96 18.79 -16.19
C VAL A 450 -21.59 18.91 -17.66
N GLY A 451 -22.32 19.75 -18.41
CA GLY A 451 -22.16 19.94 -19.85
C GLY A 451 -22.33 18.67 -20.69
N SER A 452 -22.17 18.77 -22.00
CA SER A 452 -22.14 17.64 -22.93
C SER A 452 -20.72 17.28 -23.39
N GLY A 453 -20.48 16.01 -23.68
CA GLY A 453 -19.44 15.60 -24.64
C GLY A 453 -17.99 15.43 -24.16
N THR A 454 -17.64 15.63 -22.89
CA THR A 454 -16.25 15.44 -22.43
C THR A 454 -16.11 14.42 -21.30
N ALA A 455 -15.15 13.52 -21.45
CA ALA A 455 -14.73 12.55 -20.45
C ALA A 455 -13.33 12.89 -19.94
N THR A 456 -13.07 12.57 -18.69
CA THR A 456 -11.80 12.77 -18.01
C THR A 456 -11.38 11.48 -17.30
N GLU A 457 -10.07 11.25 -17.21
CA GLU A 457 -9.48 10.18 -16.40
C GLU A 457 -9.39 10.57 -14.92
N TYR A 458 -9.38 11.88 -14.63
CA TYR A 458 -9.28 12.48 -13.30
C TYR A 458 -10.56 13.23 -12.91
N SER A 459 -10.62 13.76 -11.68
CA SER A 459 -11.69 14.70 -11.32
C SER A 459 -11.50 16.07 -11.98
N GLY A 460 -12.50 16.95 -11.83
CA GLY A 460 -12.39 18.36 -12.18
C GLY A 460 -11.98 19.22 -10.97
N ALA A 461 -11.82 20.50 -11.20
CA ALA A 461 -11.78 21.55 -10.20
C ALA A 461 -13.12 22.30 -10.16
N LEU A 462 -13.46 22.87 -9.00
CA LEU A 462 -14.68 23.63 -8.79
C LEU A 462 -14.36 24.82 -7.88
N ALA A 463 -14.85 26.01 -8.23
CA ALA A 463 -14.79 27.19 -7.36
C ALA A 463 -16.02 28.06 -7.54
N GLY A 464 -16.45 28.71 -6.47
CA GLY A 464 -17.36 29.85 -6.55
C GLY A 464 -16.59 31.09 -7.01
N PHE A 465 -17.14 31.82 -7.98
CA PHE A 465 -16.56 33.04 -8.51
C PHE A 465 -17.66 34.03 -8.87
N HIS A 466 -17.73 35.15 -8.15
CA HIS A 466 -18.86 36.08 -8.22
C HIS A 466 -20.21 35.35 -8.03
N ASP A 467 -21.11 35.41 -9.01
CA ASP A 467 -22.45 34.81 -9.02
C ASP A 467 -22.53 33.47 -9.78
N MET A 468 -21.37 32.85 -10.05
CA MET A 468 -21.26 31.60 -10.81
C MET A 468 -20.38 30.58 -10.11
N LEU A 469 -20.70 29.30 -10.35
CA LEU A 469 -19.76 28.21 -10.19
C LEU A 469 -18.97 28.07 -11.48
N VAL A 470 -17.66 27.91 -11.32
CA VAL A 470 -16.75 27.62 -12.43
C VAL A 470 -16.14 26.25 -12.20
N SER A 471 -16.16 25.42 -13.25
CA SER A 471 -15.47 24.14 -13.26
C SER A 471 -14.45 24.09 -14.39
N VAL A 472 -13.28 23.54 -14.08
CA VAL A 472 -12.21 23.27 -15.05
C VAL A 472 -11.79 21.81 -14.93
N HIS A 473 -11.57 21.13 -16.05
CA HIS A 473 -11.02 19.77 -16.05
C HIS A 473 -10.00 19.56 -17.16
N ARG A 474 -9.16 18.54 -17.00
CA ARG A 474 -8.23 18.07 -18.05
C ARG A 474 -8.92 17.00 -18.89
N GLY A 475 -9.12 17.27 -20.18
CA GLY A 475 -9.65 16.30 -21.13
C GLY A 475 -8.62 15.21 -21.47
N ASN A 476 -9.08 14.11 -22.06
CA ASN A 476 -8.19 13.01 -22.49
C ASN A 476 -7.17 13.43 -23.57
N ASP A 477 -7.41 14.55 -24.25
CA ASP A 477 -6.50 15.19 -25.20
C ASP A 477 -5.42 16.06 -24.52
N GLN A 478 -5.31 16.01 -23.19
CA GLN A 478 -4.36 16.78 -22.38
C GLN A 478 -4.61 18.29 -22.39
N ARG A 479 -5.79 18.75 -22.81
CA ARG A 479 -6.17 20.18 -22.77
C ARG A 479 -7.11 20.48 -21.62
N LEU A 480 -7.15 21.74 -21.19
CA LEU A 480 -8.09 22.20 -20.18
C LEU A 480 -9.38 22.68 -20.82
N TYR A 481 -10.48 22.31 -20.20
CA TYR A 481 -11.83 22.70 -20.56
C TYR A 481 -12.48 23.38 -19.38
N CYS A 482 -13.22 24.46 -19.63
CA CYS A 482 -13.99 25.17 -18.62
C CYS A 482 -15.49 25.13 -18.93
N THR A 483 -16.29 25.20 -17.88
CA THR A 483 -17.73 25.44 -17.96
C THR A 483 -18.16 26.23 -16.74
N VAL A 484 -19.34 26.83 -16.84
CA VAL A 484 -19.93 27.67 -15.80
C VAL A 484 -21.37 27.28 -15.53
N LYS A 485 -21.81 27.54 -14.31
CA LYS A 485 -23.21 27.47 -13.89
C LYS A 485 -23.53 28.69 -13.06
N TRP A 486 -24.51 29.47 -13.50
CA TRP A 486 -25.08 30.54 -12.69
C TRP A 486 -26.08 30.00 -11.67
N SER A 487 -26.32 30.79 -10.62
CA SER A 487 -27.35 30.49 -9.63
C SER A 487 -28.71 30.20 -10.29
N GLY A 488 -29.34 29.10 -9.90
CA GLY A 488 -30.63 28.66 -10.44
C GLY A 488 -30.64 28.23 -11.92
N GLN A 489 -29.51 28.23 -12.62
CA GLN A 489 -29.41 27.81 -14.02
C GLN A 489 -28.76 26.43 -14.18
N ASN A 490 -28.88 25.86 -15.38
CA ASN A 490 -28.17 24.65 -15.77
C ASN A 490 -26.70 24.95 -16.10
N TRP A 491 -25.86 23.92 -16.05
CA TRP A 491 -24.50 23.97 -16.56
C TRP A 491 -24.47 24.30 -18.05
N GLN A 492 -23.52 25.14 -18.45
CA GLN A 492 -23.18 25.35 -19.86
C GLN A 492 -22.39 24.17 -20.42
N ASP A 493 -22.26 24.12 -21.75
CA ASP A 493 -21.37 23.16 -22.40
C ASP A 493 -19.89 23.50 -22.17
N TRP A 494 -19.05 22.47 -22.28
CA TRP A 494 -17.61 22.60 -22.10
C TRP A 494 -16.96 23.38 -23.24
N ASN A 495 -16.13 24.35 -22.87
CA ASN A 495 -15.32 25.12 -23.80
C ASN A 495 -13.84 24.82 -23.56
N LYS A 496 -13.11 24.49 -24.64
CA LYS A 496 -11.66 24.29 -24.58
C LYS A 496 -10.99 25.65 -24.33
N MET A 497 -10.19 25.75 -23.28
CA MET A 497 -9.47 26.98 -22.94
C MET A 497 -8.27 27.18 -23.86
N TYR A 498 -7.97 28.43 -24.23
CA TYR A 498 -6.72 28.74 -24.93
C TYR A 498 -5.55 28.69 -23.94
N SER A 499 -4.66 27.72 -24.16
CA SER A 499 -3.46 27.51 -23.33
C SER A 499 -2.22 28.09 -24.03
N PRO A 500 -1.17 28.48 -23.30
CA PRO A 500 0.12 28.85 -23.89
C PRO A 500 0.65 27.79 -24.86
N ALA A 501 1.40 28.22 -25.87
CA ALA A 501 1.92 27.33 -26.90
C ALA A 501 2.75 26.19 -26.29
N GLY A 502 2.42 24.94 -26.62
CA GLY A 502 3.11 23.76 -26.11
C GLY A 502 2.67 23.28 -24.72
N ALA A 503 1.65 23.90 -24.11
CA ALA A 503 1.11 23.44 -22.83
C ALA A 503 0.15 22.24 -23.02
N ASP A 504 0.62 21.05 -22.67
CA ASP A 504 -0.19 19.86 -22.45
C ASP A 504 -0.22 19.56 -20.94
N TYR A 505 -1.37 19.14 -20.42
CA TYR A 505 -1.59 18.96 -18.99
C TYR A 505 -1.74 17.49 -18.60
N LYS A 506 -1.18 17.14 -17.45
CA LYS A 506 -1.01 15.74 -17.03
C LYS A 506 -1.99 15.27 -15.98
N LEU A 507 -2.26 16.11 -14.98
CA LEU A 507 -3.07 15.80 -13.79
C LEU A 507 -4.32 16.69 -13.75
N ALA A 508 -5.22 16.43 -12.78
CA ALA A 508 -6.35 17.33 -12.54
C ALA A 508 -5.85 18.74 -12.19
N PRO A 509 -6.55 19.80 -12.65
CA PRO A 509 -6.26 21.16 -12.22
C PRO A 509 -6.82 21.43 -10.81
N ALA A 510 -6.41 22.54 -10.23
CA ALA A 510 -7.05 23.17 -9.07
C ALA A 510 -7.44 24.61 -9.40
N LEU A 511 -8.45 25.14 -8.72
CA LEU A 511 -9.08 26.42 -9.05
C LEU A 511 -9.27 27.25 -7.77
N CYS A 512 -8.88 28.52 -7.81
CA CYS A 512 -9.22 29.49 -6.77
C CYS A 512 -9.55 30.85 -7.38
N SER A 513 -10.28 31.65 -6.62
CA SER A 513 -10.50 33.07 -6.89
C SER A 513 -9.59 33.91 -5.99
N TYR A 514 -8.97 34.93 -6.56
CA TYR A 514 -8.11 35.86 -5.86
C TYR A 514 -8.26 37.25 -6.48
N ASP A 515 -8.54 38.26 -5.66
CA ASP A 515 -8.64 39.67 -6.05
C ASP A 515 -9.47 39.89 -7.35
N GLY A 516 -10.69 39.35 -7.36
CA GLY A 516 -11.62 39.47 -8.50
C GLY A 516 -11.18 38.75 -9.78
N SER A 517 -10.14 37.93 -9.73
CA SER A 517 -9.65 37.11 -10.83
C SER A 517 -9.73 35.62 -10.49
N LEU A 518 -9.82 34.78 -11.52
CA LEU A 518 -9.79 33.33 -11.38
C LEU A 518 -8.40 32.81 -11.75
N TYR A 519 -7.90 31.84 -10.98
CA TYR A 519 -6.58 31.23 -11.19
C TYR A 519 -6.70 29.71 -11.30
N VAL A 520 -6.03 29.16 -12.30
CA VAL A 520 -5.91 27.73 -12.55
C VAL A 520 -4.50 27.28 -12.21
N TRP A 521 -4.40 26.29 -11.34
CA TRP A 521 -3.15 25.63 -10.99
C TRP A 521 -3.11 24.26 -11.65
N ALA A 522 -2.12 24.00 -12.50
CA ALA A 522 -2.08 22.78 -13.30
C ALA A 522 -0.66 22.27 -13.56
N CYS A 523 -0.51 20.95 -13.63
CA CYS A 523 0.78 20.31 -13.90
C CYS A 523 0.97 20.11 -15.41
N ILE A 524 2.07 20.65 -15.95
CA ILE A 524 2.43 20.47 -17.36
C ILE A 524 3.05 19.08 -17.63
N ASN A 525 2.77 18.51 -18.79
CA ASN A 525 3.11 17.12 -19.13
C ASN A 525 4.62 16.87 -19.31
N ARG A 526 5.41 17.89 -19.69
CA ARG A 526 6.84 17.71 -20.00
C ARG A 526 7.65 17.23 -18.79
N ASN A 527 7.33 17.71 -17.60
CA ASN A 527 8.09 17.47 -16.37
C ASN A 527 7.20 17.39 -15.12
N TYR A 528 5.87 17.34 -15.24
CA TYR A 528 4.96 17.38 -14.09
C TYR A 528 5.14 18.64 -13.22
N GLN A 529 5.67 19.71 -13.80
CA GLN A 529 5.89 20.96 -13.10
C GLN A 529 4.56 21.66 -12.87
N LEU A 530 4.34 22.14 -11.65
CA LEU A 530 3.14 22.89 -11.29
C LEU A 530 3.24 24.32 -11.79
N HIS A 531 2.25 24.77 -12.54
CA HIS A 531 2.14 26.13 -13.07
C HIS A 531 0.89 26.82 -12.53
N CYS A 532 0.95 28.14 -12.40
CA CYS A 532 -0.19 28.99 -12.08
C CYS A 532 -0.56 29.83 -13.30
N TYR A 533 -1.84 29.83 -13.67
CA TYR A 533 -2.37 30.61 -14.78
C TYR A 533 -3.48 31.51 -14.28
N ARG A 534 -3.41 32.80 -14.60
CA ARG A 534 -4.56 33.70 -14.47
C ARG A 534 -5.49 33.50 -15.66
N VAL A 535 -6.79 33.43 -15.40
CA VAL A 535 -7.80 33.29 -16.45
C VAL A 535 -8.19 34.67 -16.98
N ASN A 536 -7.93 34.92 -18.25
CA ASN A 536 -8.45 36.08 -18.96
C ASN A 536 -9.87 35.78 -19.48
N MET A 537 -10.85 36.29 -18.75
CA MET A 537 -12.27 36.11 -19.04
C MET A 537 -12.81 37.03 -20.13
N ASP A 538 -12.03 38.01 -20.61
CA ASP A 538 -12.41 38.91 -21.71
C ASP A 538 -12.31 38.24 -23.10
N THR A 539 -11.86 36.99 -23.14
CA THR A 539 -11.70 36.18 -24.35
C THR A 539 -12.78 35.12 -24.45
N ASN A 540 -13.12 34.68 -25.67
CA ASN A 540 -14.05 33.56 -25.87
C ASN A 540 -13.50 32.56 -26.90
N PRO A 541 -13.15 31.32 -26.50
CA PRO A 541 -13.09 30.81 -25.11
C PRO A 541 -12.05 31.53 -24.24
N TRP A 542 -12.15 31.34 -22.92
CA TRP A 542 -11.23 31.92 -21.94
C TRP A 542 -9.77 31.50 -22.19
N THR A 543 -8.86 32.44 -21.97
CA THR A 543 -7.43 32.27 -22.22
C THR A 543 -6.66 32.17 -20.90
N LEU A 544 -5.72 31.23 -20.83
CA LEU A 544 -4.80 31.08 -19.72
C LEU A 544 -3.58 31.98 -19.94
N VAL A 545 -3.38 32.93 -19.03
CA VAL A 545 -2.19 33.78 -18.98
C VAL A 545 -1.22 33.15 -17.99
N ASP A 546 -0.08 32.70 -18.49
CA ASP A 546 1.00 32.13 -17.67
C ASP A 546 1.56 33.19 -16.74
N GLU A 547 1.35 33.03 -15.43
CA GLU A 547 1.90 33.91 -14.40
C GLU A 547 3.31 33.48 -13.97
N ARG A 548 3.97 32.62 -14.77
CA ARG A 548 5.34 32.07 -14.65
C ARG A 548 5.96 32.16 -13.27
N LEU A 549 6.09 30.99 -12.67
CA LEU A 549 6.81 30.79 -11.43
C LEU A 549 8.32 30.66 -11.72
N GLU A 550 9.15 31.50 -11.09
CA GLU A 550 10.59 31.68 -11.39
C GLU A 550 11.46 30.46 -11.01
N ASP A 551 11.04 29.63 -10.05
CA ASP A 551 11.84 28.57 -9.41
C ASP A 551 11.16 27.19 -9.40
N THR A 552 10.20 26.95 -10.30
CA THR A 552 9.47 25.66 -10.34
C THR A 552 10.30 24.49 -10.88
N ALA A 553 11.55 24.69 -11.31
CA ALA A 553 12.38 23.62 -11.86
C ALA A 553 12.77 22.54 -10.83
N ALA A 554 12.57 22.82 -9.53
CA ALA A 554 13.06 21.97 -8.45
C ALA A 554 12.15 20.78 -8.08
N HIS A 555 10.83 20.80 -8.37
CA HIS A 555 9.93 19.74 -7.87
C HIS A 555 8.81 19.32 -8.85
N ASN A 556 8.97 18.12 -9.44
CA ASN A 556 7.97 17.45 -10.27
C ASN A 556 6.81 16.91 -9.40
N ALA A 557 5.59 17.39 -9.62
CA ALA A 557 4.42 16.97 -8.85
C ALA A 557 4.05 15.49 -9.14
N LYS A 558 3.71 14.76 -8.07
CA LYS A 558 3.26 13.36 -8.08
C LYS A 558 1.77 13.21 -7.73
N SER A 559 1.04 14.31 -7.65
CA SER A 559 -0.41 14.36 -7.46
C SER A 559 -0.98 15.67 -8.02
N ALA A 560 -2.29 15.72 -8.21
CA ALA A 560 -2.95 16.97 -8.57
C ALA A 560 -2.84 17.98 -7.41
N PRO A 561 -2.67 19.28 -7.70
CA PRO A 561 -2.61 20.28 -6.65
C PRO A 561 -3.96 20.45 -5.95
N ALA A 562 -3.92 21.02 -4.76
CA ALA A 562 -5.03 21.72 -4.12
C ALA A 562 -4.60 23.16 -3.85
N VAL A 563 -5.52 24.11 -3.96
CA VAL A 563 -5.20 25.53 -3.80
C VAL A 563 -6.20 26.20 -2.86
N MET A 564 -5.71 27.16 -2.07
CA MET A 564 -6.53 28.07 -1.29
C MET A 564 -5.93 29.48 -1.31
N VAL A 565 -6.73 30.47 -0.93
CA VAL A 565 -6.23 31.81 -0.58
C VAL A 565 -6.13 31.90 0.92
N TYR A 566 -4.99 32.35 1.43
CA TYR A 566 -4.75 32.49 2.87
C TYR A 566 -3.95 33.76 3.16
N PRO A 567 -4.31 34.51 4.21
CA PRO A 567 -3.58 35.72 4.60
C PRO A 567 -2.19 35.38 5.15
N GLU A 568 -1.15 35.97 4.57
CA GLU A 568 0.23 35.92 5.04
C GLU A 568 0.62 37.24 5.74
N TYR A 569 1.33 37.12 6.86
CA TYR A 569 1.66 38.25 7.74
C TYR A 569 2.38 39.41 7.02
N SER A 570 3.30 39.09 6.10
CA SER A 570 4.07 40.09 5.35
C SER A 570 3.43 40.49 4.02
N SER A 571 2.46 39.72 3.52
CA SER A 571 2.01 39.81 2.12
C SER A 571 0.54 40.06 1.90
N GLY A 572 -0.27 40.05 2.97
CA GLY A 572 -1.72 40.03 2.81
C GLY A 572 -2.15 38.69 2.24
N ASP A 573 -3.29 38.66 1.57
CA ASP A 573 -3.78 37.42 0.95
C ASP A 573 -2.83 36.95 -0.14
N VAL A 574 -2.43 35.67 -0.07
CA VAL A 574 -1.63 35.00 -1.10
C VAL A 574 -2.24 33.64 -1.43
N MET A 575 -1.91 33.10 -2.60
CA MET A 575 -2.35 31.78 -3.02
C MET A 575 -1.39 30.72 -2.51
N TRP A 576 -1.92 29.69 -1.87
CA TRP A 576 -1.16 28.53 -1.42
C TRP A 576 -1.59 27.30 -2.19
N ALA A 577 -0.64 26.65 -2.85
CA ALA A 577 -0.80 25.38 -3.52
C ALA A 577 -0.12 24.25 -2.74
N PHE A 578 -0.79 23.13 -2.66
CA PHE A 578 -0.34 21.94 -1.97
C PHE A 578 -0.42 20.76 -2.93
N TYR A 579 0.64 19.98 -2.99
CA TYR A 579 0.76 18.84 -3.89
C TYR A 579 1.72 17.81 -3.28
N ARG A 580 1.80 16.64 -3.87
CA ARG A 580 2.76 15.63 -3.46
C ARG A 580 4.03 15.73 -4.29
N TYR A 581 5.18 15.74 -3.65
CA TYR A 581 6.49 15.58 -4.27
C TYR A 581 7.08 14.24 -3.81
N ILE A 582 7.28 13.31 -4.75
CA ILE A 582 7.64 11.91 -4.41
C ILE A 582 6.54 11.26 -3.54
N SER A 583 6.85 10.79 -2.33
CA SER A 583 5.91 10.22 -1.34
C SER A 583 5.52 11.23 -0.26
N VAL A 584 6.08 12.45 -0.29
CA VAL A 584 5.90 13.46 0.74
C VAL A 584 5.07 14.63 0.23
N ASN A 585 4.38 15.30 1.14
CA ASN A 585 3.62 16.49 0.82
C ASN A 585 4.55 17.69 0.61
N ALA A 586 4.17 18.60 -0.28
CA ALA A 586 4.89 19.82 -0.57
C ALA A 586 3.92 20.99 -0.61
N THR A 587 4.41 22.15 -0.22
CA THR A 587 3.64 23.38 -0.16
C THR A 587 4.38 24.48 -0.91
N MET A 588 3.67 25.20 -1.76
CA MET A 588 4.18 26.34 -2.51
C MET A 588 3.22 27.49 -2.35
N PHE A 589 3.72 28.69 -2.10
CA PHE A 589 2.90 29.90 -2.13
C PHE A 589 3.28 30.77 -3.33
N TYR A 590 2.32 31.53 -3.82
CA TYR A 590 2.47 32.54 -4.84
C TYR A 590 1.74 33.83 -4.43
N ASP A 591 2.51 34.91 -4.34
CA ASP A 591 2.04 36.30 -4.17
C ASP A 591 1.94 36.95 -5.56
N PRO A 592 0.72 37.07 -6.13
CA PRO A 592 0.54 37.65 -7.46
C PRO A 592 0.80 39.16 -7.50
N VAL A 593 0.72 39.87 -6.37
CA VAL A 593 0.93 41.33 -6.30
C VAL A 593 2.42 41.64 -6.42
N ARG A 594 3.25 40.88 -5.71
CA ARG A 594 4.71 41.08 -5.74
C ARG A 594 5.43 40.19 -6.74
N ARG A 595 4.71 39.26 -7.37
CA ARG A 595 5.26 38.19 -8.22
C ARG A 595 6.37 37.45 -7.51
N ARG A 596 6.06 37.01 -6.29
CA ARG A 596 6.99 36.25 -5.45
C ARG A 596 6.41 34.88 -5.19
N GLU A 597 7.29 33.90 -5.18
CA GLU A 597 6.96 32.55 -4.75
C GLU A 597 7.92 32.13 -3.65
N GLY A 598 7.50 31.11 -2.93
CA GLY A 598 8.41 30.35 -2.09
C GLY A 598 7.90 28.95 -1.86
N LEU A 599 8.87 28.07 -1.70
CA LEU A 599 8.65 26.66 -1.46
C LEU A 599 8.91 26.38 0.02
N PHE A 600 7.98 25.65 0.63
CA PHE A 600 8.12 25.17 1.99
C PHE A 600 7.79 23.67 2.01
N THR A 601 8.66 22.89 2.63
CA THR A 601 8.38 21.50 2.98
C THR A 601 7.99 21.45 4.46
N PRO A 602 6.70 21.31 4.81
CA PRO A 602 6.33 21.06 6.20
C PRO A 602 6.97 19.75 6.71
N SER A 603 6.93 19.52 8.03
CA SER A 603 7.24 18.20 8.60
C SER A 603 6.24 17.19 8.03
N ASN A 604 6.70 16.36 7.10
CA ASN A 604 5.82 15.73 6.11
C ASN A 604 5.34 14.33 6.50
N PRO A 605 4.03 14.09 6.60
CA PRO A 605 3.50 12.74 6.59
C PRO A 605 3.55 12.18 5.17
N GLU A 606 3.88 10.91 5.03
CA GLU A 606 3.77 10.22 3.76
C GLU A 606 2.29 10.10 3.35
N SER A 607 2.00 10.34 2.08
CA SER A 607 0.62 10.37 1.59
C SER A 607 0.43 9.68 0.25
N VAL A 608 -0.81 9.25 0.02
CA VAL A 608 -1.33 8.78 -1.26
C VAL A 608 -2.41 9.72 -1.77
N GLY A 609 -2.68 9.67 -3.07
CA GLY A 609 -3.74 10.47 -3.67
C GLY A 609 -3.44 11.97 -3.73
N ASP A 610 -4.50 12.73 -4.01
CA ASP A 610 -4.40 14.17 -4.15
C ASP A 610 -4.68 14.84 -2.79
N PRO A 611 -3.84 15.79 -2.33
CA PRO A 611 -4.08 16.49 -1.08
C PRO A 611 -5.24 17.47 -1.17
N SER A 612 -5.66 18.04 -0.05
CA SER A 612 -6.66 19.11 0.00
C SER A 612 -6.30 20.16 1.02
N VAL A 613 -6.78 21.37 0.77
CA VAL A 613 -6.64 22.48 1.71
C VAL A 613 -7.90 23.32 1.83
N CYS A 614 -8.08 23.91 3.00
CA CYS A 614 -9.15 24.83 3.30
C CYS A 614 -8.67 25.83 4.36
N ASN A 615 -9.13 27.07 4.27
CA ASN A 615 -9.04 28.02 5.38
C ASN A 615 -10.27 27.83 6.27
N TYR A 616 -10.06 27.38 7.51
CA TYR A 616 -11.13 27.16 8.48
C TYR A 616 -10.67 27.63 9.87
N ASP A 617 -11.52 28.38 10.56
CA ASP A 617 -11.21 28.99 11.87
C ASP A 617 -9.93 29.86 11.84
N GLY A 618 -9.69 30.55 10.71
CA GLY A 618 -8.49 31.37 10.49
C GLY A 618 -7.19 30.57 10.39
N LYS A 619 -7.26 29.23 10.31
CA LYS A 619 -6.12 28.33 10.21
C LYS A 619 -6.10 27.61 8.89
N VAL A 620 -4.91 27.18 8.49
CA VAL A 620 -4.73 26.28 7.37
C VAL A 620 -5.12 24.88 7.81
N TRP A 621 -6.09 24.29 7.12
CA TRP A 621 -6.43 22.88 7.24
C TRP A 621 -5.92 22.14 6.02
N TYR A 622 -5.12 21.13 6.26
CA TYR A 622 -4.54 20.28 5.23
C TYR A 622 -5.05 18.85 5.42
N GLY A 623 -5.71 18.32 4.40
CA GLY A 623 -6.27 16.98 4.37
C GLY A 623 -5.53 16.09 3.40
N TYR A 624 -5.28 14.84 3.81
CA TYR A 624 -4.54 13.88 3.02
C TYR A 624 -4.98 12.45 3.34
N SER A 625 -4.64 11.55 2.42
CA SER A 625 -4.76 10.12 2.64
C SER A 625 -3.41 9.58 3.07
N ASP A 626 -3.37 8.97 4.25
CA ASP A 626 -2.16 8.44 4.82
C ASP A 626 -1.60 7.31 3.95
N ARG A 627 -0.31 7.41 3.67
CA ARG A 627 0.47 6.29 3.21
C ARG A 627 1.15 5.77 4.45
N LEU A 628 0.66 4.67 5.02
CA LEU A 628 1.49 4.00 6.01
C LEU A 628 2.72 3.51 5.24
N SER A 629 3.83 4.23 5.37
CA SER A 629 5.09 3.54 5.63
C SER A 629 4.84 2.64 6.83
N LEU A 630 5.58 1.55 6.94
CA LEU A 630 5.71 0.80 8.17
C LEU A 630 6.33 1.68 9.28
N ILE A 631 5.71 2.81 9.62
CA ILE A 631 5.81 3.42 10.93
C ILE A 631 4.89 2.56 11.78
N ILE A 632 5.51 1.49 12.30
CA ILE A 632 5.13 0.71 13.46
C ILE A 632 3.83 1.22 14.08
N SER A 633 2.71 0.68 13.61
CA SER A 633 1.45 0.80 14.32
C SER A 633 1.59 -0.06 15.57
N SER A 634 1.78 0.59 16.72
CA SER A 634 1.71 -0.08 18.01
C SER A 634 0.26 -0.51 18.24
N PHE A 635 -0.03 -1.81 18.15
CA PHE A 635 -1.34 -2.32 18.54
C PHE A 635 -1.27 -2.79 20.00
N ALA A 636 -2.30 -2.43 20.77
CA ALA A 636 -2.47 -2.90 22.14
C ALA A 636 -3.20 -4.25 22.13
N ILE A 637 -2.65 -5.27 22.79
CA ILE A 637 -3.22 -6.61 22.91
C ILE A 637 -3.32 -6.96 24.40
N ASP A 638 -4.49 -7.43 24.83
CA ASP A 638 -4.72 -7.85 26.21
C ASP A 638 -4.85 -9.38 26.29
N THR A 639 -4.09 -10.01 27.20
CA THR A 639 -4.17 -11.46 27.44
C THR A 639 -4.23 -11.76 28.95
N PRO A 640 -5.14 -12.65 29.41
CA PRO A 640 -5.19 -13.03 30.82
C PRO A 640 -4.03 -13.96 31.20
N ALA A 641 -3.73 -14.04 32.49
CA ALA A 641 -2.80 -15.04 33.04
C ALA A 641 -3.24 -16.46 32.65
N THR A 642 -2.29 -17.26 32.17
CA THR A 642 -2.53 -18.66 31.80
C THR A 642 -2.42 -19.59 33.00
N LYS A 643 -1.57 -19.23 33.97
CA LYS A 643 -1.35 -19.95 35.23
C LYS A 643 -1.05 -18.98 36.37
N ASP A 644 -1.46 -19.30 37.59
CA ASP A 644 -0.98 -18.64 38.80
C ASP A 644 -0.84 -19.59 40.00
N SER A 645 0.04 -19.23 40.95
CA SER A 645 0.22 -19.99 42.19
C SER A 645 0.87 -19.14 43.28
N THR A 646 0.56 -19.43 44.55
CA THR A 646 1.33 -18.88 45.67
C THR A 646 2.48 -19.82 46.03
N ILE A 647 3.71 -19.33 45.94
CA ILE A 647 4.91 -20.05 46.36
C ILE A 647 5.25 -19.66 47.80
N PHE A 648 5.19 -20.64 48.69
CA PHE A 648 5.42 -20.46 50.11
C PHE A 648 6.68 -21.19 50.57
N ARG A 649 7.63 -20.47 51.17
CA ARG A 649 8.79 -21.05 51.85
C ARG A 649 8.86 -20.50 53.26
N SER A 650 8.94 -21.38 54.26
CA SER A 650 9.09 -20.97 55.66
C SER A 650 9.76 -22.07 56.47
N THR A 651 10.64 -21.67 57.39
CA THR A 651 11.30 -22.57 58.34
C THR A 651 10.41 -22.94 59.53
N VAL A 652 9.20 -22.40 59.60
CA VAL A 652 8.19 -22.70 60.63
C VAL A 652 7.24 -23.79 60.12
N SER A 653 6.68 -24.61 61.00
CA SER A 653 5.73 -25.69 60.63
C SER A 653 4.45 -25.14 59.99
N CYS A 654 4.02 -25.72 58.87
CA CYS A 654 2.75 -25.42 58.17
C CYS A 654 1.76 -26.59 58.28
N PRO A 655 0.80 -26.59 59.23
CA PRO A 655 -0.08 -27.73 59.47
C PRO A 655 -0.95 -28.18 58.28
N ALA A 656 -1.24 -27.26 57.37
CA ALA A 656 -2.08 -27.51 56.20
C ALA A 656 -1.32 -28.13 55.02
N CYS A 657 0.00 -28.31 55.11
CA CYS A 657 0.83 -28.79 54.01
C CYS A 657 1.42 -30.18 54.29
N PRO A 658 1.80 -30.94 53.25
CA PRO A 658 2.43 -32.25 53.39
C PRO A 658 3.63 -32.20 54.35
N ASP A 659 3.74 -33.21 55.22
CA ASP A 659 4.78 -33.32 56.27
C ASP A 659 4.86 -32.12 57.22
N ARG A 660 3.83 -31.27 57.26
CA ARG A 660 3.85 -29.96 57.91
C ARG A 660 4.96 -29.03 57.40
N ASN A 661 5.44 -29.25 56.18
CA ASN A 661 6.51 -28.51 55.55
C ASN A 661 5.94 -27.49 54.56
N CYS A 662 6.18 -26.20 54.81
CA CYS A 662 5.68 -25.11 53.97
C CYS A 662 6.22 -25.16 52.54
N TYR A 663 7.41 -25.75 52.34
CA TYR A 663 8.01 -25.87 51.01
C TYR A 663 7.23 -26.85 50.11
N LYS A 664 6.40 -27.72 50.68
CA LYS A 664 5.63 -28.74 49.96
C LYS A 664 4.16 -28.36 49.72
N CYS A 665 3.75 -27.14 50.05
CA CYS A 665 2.39 -26.69 49.79
C CYS A 665 2.17 -26.49 48.28
N THR A 666 1.12 -27.08 47.73
CA THR A 666 0.64 -26.81 46.36
C THR A 666 -0.53 -25.85 46.43
N LEU A 667 -0.38 -24.65 45.84
CA LEU A 667 -1.35 -23.55 45.98
C LEU A 667 -1.76 -22.93 44.62
N GLY A 668 -1.65 -23.65 43.51
CA GLY A 668 -1.97 -23.14 42.16
C GLY A 668 -3.45 -23.10 41.79
N HIS A 669 -4.36 -23.46 42.71
CA HIS A 669 -5.81 -23.39 42.50
C HIS A 669 -6.56 -22.65 43.61
N GLU A 670 -5.82 -21.89 44.42
CA GLU A 670 -6.42 -21.04 45.43
C GLU A 670 -7.10 -19.83 44.77
N THR A 671 -8.19 -19.34 45.38
CA THR A 671 -8.93 -18.17 44.86
C THR A 671 -8.20 -16.84 45.10
N THR A 672 -7.06 -16.87 45.79
CA THR A 672 -6.25 -15.68 46.10
C THR A 672 -4.77 -15.96 45.91
N LEU A 673 -4.04 -14.93 45.52
CA LEU A 673 -2.58 -14.92 45.42
C LEU A 673 -2.00 -14.03 46.51
N GLN A 674 -0.95 -14.53 47.16
CA GLN A 674 -0.31 -13.81 48.26
C GLN A 674 1.15 -13.50 47.95
N ALA A 675 1.62 -12.37 48.46
CA ALA A 675 3.04 -12.03 48.47
C ALA A 675 3.42 -11.37 49.80
N ASN A 676 4.56 -11.77 50.35
CA ASN A 676 5.10 -11.27 51.61
C ASN A 676 6.63 -11.43 51.69
N THR A 677 7.26 -10.29 51.96
CA THR A 677 8.60 -10.07 52.50
C THR A 677 9.01 -10.91 53.71
N GLY A 678 9.90 -11.91 53.63
CA GLY A 678 10.63 -12.36 54.82
C GLY A 678 11.95 -13.04 54.46
N GLY A 679 13.03 -12.74 55.20
CA GLY A 679 14.42 -13.13 54.88
C GLY A 679 14.61 -14.55 54.31
N LEU A 680 14.80 -15.56 55.15
CA LEU A 680 14.87 -16.97 54.70
C LEU A 680 13.49 -17.61 54.47
N ALA A 681 12.40 -16.84 54.62
CA ALA A 681 11.03 -17.32 54.58
C ALA A 681 10.14 -16.30 53.87
N TYR A 682 9.69 -16.60 52.65
CA TYR A 682 8.93 -15.70 51.82
C TYR A 682 7.64 -16.33 51.30
N ILE A 683 6.71 -15.46 50.91
CA ILE A 683 5.54 -15.79 50.11
C ILE A 683 5.65 -14.97 48.83
N ARG A 684 5.55 -15.59 47.66
CA ARG A 684 5.53 -14.89 46.36
C ARG A 684 4.44 -15.47 45.50
N SER A 685 3.78 -14.63 44.72
CA SER A 685 2.86 -15.12 43.69
C SER A 685 3.65 -15.37 42.42
N LEU A 686 3.48 -16.53 41.80
CA LEU A 686 4.06 -16.90 40.51
C LEU A 686 2.94 -16.86 39.47
N ILE A 687 3.09 -16.07 38.41
CA ILE A 687 2.08 -15.86 37.39
C ILE A 687 2.70 -16.08 36.01
N ALA A 688 2.02 -16.84 35.14
CA ALA A 688 2.45 -17.09 33.77
C ALA A 688 1.53 -16.43 32.74
N PHE A 689 2.12 -16.02 31.63
CA PHE A 689 1.43 -15.49 30.46
C PHE A 689 1.99 -16.15 29.20
N GLN A 690 1.19 -16.12 28.14
CA GLN A 690 1.63 -16.49 26.80
C GLN A 690 1.44 -15.30 25.87
N LEU A 691 2.50 -14.94 25.16
CA LEU A 691 2.49 -13.87 24.18
C LEU A 691 1.79 -14.35 22.90
N PRO A 692 0.82 -13.58 22.38
CA PRO A 692 0.18 -13.86 21.09
C PRO A 692 1.00 -13.36 19.90
N VAL A 693 2.16 -12.73 20.14
CA VAL A 693 3.07 -12.14 19.16
C VAL A 693 4.53 -12.44 19.54
N PRO A 694 5.48 -12.42 18.60
CA PRO A 694 6.89 -12.71 18.91
C PRO A 694 7.48 -11.76 19.96
N ALA A 695 8.28 -12.27 20.90
CA ALA A 695 8.89 -11.43 21.96
C ALA A 695 9.72 -10.26 21.42
N ALA A 696 10.38 -10.46 20.26
CA ALA A 696 11.18 -9.44 19.58
C ALA A 696 10.35 -8.23 19.07
N SER A 697 9.02 -8.39 18.92
CA SER A 697 8.14 -7.33 18.44
C SER A 697 7.56 -6.49 19.59
N ILE A 698 7.87 -6.80 20.85
CA ILE A 698 7.28 -6.12 22.02
C ILE A 698 8.06 -4.85 22.36
N THR A 699 7.33 -3.74 22.34
CA THR A 699 7.84 -2.41 22.74
C THR A 699 7.55 -2.07 24.20
N ALA A 700 6.43 -2.56 24.74
CA ALA A 700 6.09 -2.43 26.16
C ALA A 700 5.13 -3.53 26.62
N CYS A 701 5.21 -3.92 27.88
CA CYS A 701 4.25 -4.78 28.56
C CYS A 701 3.94 -4.27 29.97
N THR A 702 2.66 -4.22 30.33
CA THR A 702 2.24 -3.96 31.71
C THR A 702 1.22 -4.99 32.18
N VAL A 703 1.31 -5.44 33.42
CA VAL A 703 0.31 -6.33 34.04
C VAL A 703 -0.57 -5.53 34.98
N GLN A 704 -1.88 -5.59 34.75
CA GLN A 704 -2.89 -5.11 35.67
C GLN A 704 -3.35 -6.26 36.57
N PHE A 705 -3.08 -6.13 37.87
CA PHE A 705 -3.56 -7.09 38.86
C PHE A 705 -4.99 -6.73 39.33
N PRO A 706 -5.77 -7.72 39.79
CA PRO A 706 -7.03 -7.49 40.46
C PRO A 706 -6.88 -6.65 41.73
N ALA A 707 -7.99 -6.09 42.20
CA ALA A 707 -8.03 -5.38 43.47
C ALA A 707 -7.61 -6.28 44.65
N PHE A 708 -7.09 -5.66 45.71
CA PHE A 708 -6.78 -6.39 46.94
C PHE A 708 -8.06 -6.99 47.55
N THR A 709 -7.94 -8.16 48.15
CA THR A 709 -9.06 -8.81 48.86
C THR A 709 -9.50 -8.00 50.09
N LYS A 710 -8.59 -7.18 50.62
CA LYS A 710 -8.80 -6.22 51.71
C LYS A 710 -8.06 -4.91 51.44
N PRO A 711 -8.61 -3.75 51.80
CA PRO A 711 -7.90 -2.48 51.67
C PRO A 711 -6.55 -2.49 52.39
N LEU A 712 -5.51 -1.94 51.75
CA LEU A 712 -4.21 -1.76 52.39
C LEU A 712 -4.28 -0.65 53.45
N GLU A 713 -3.97 -0.95 54.71
CA GLU A 713 -3.98 0.05 55.79
C GLU A 713 -2.67 0.86 55.88
N ALA A 714 -1.61 0.38 55.23
CA ALA A 714 -0.30 1.01 55.16
C ALA A 714 0.30 0.85 53.75
N PRO A 715 1.17 1.76 53.31
CA PRO A 715 1.83 1.65 52.00
C PRO A 715 2.70 0.39 51.94
N VAL A 716 2.80 -0.21 50.74
CA VAL A 716 3.54 -1.45 50.50
C VAL A 716 4.35 -1.36 49.21
N ASN A 717 5.61 -1.81 49.24
CA ASN A 717 6.46 -1.87 48.05
C ASN A 717 6.33 -3.25 47.41
N VAL A 718 5.74 -3.28 46.22
CA VAL A 718 5.51 -4.48 45.42
C VAL A 718 6.63 -4.60 44.39
N THR A 719 7.17 -5.80 44.22
CA THR A 719 8.27 -6.07 43.28
C THR A 719 7.85 -7.10 42.24
N ALA A 720 8.30 -6.94 41.01
CA ALA A 720 8.21 -7.95 39.95
C ALA A 720 9.61 -8.43 39.55
N ALA A 721 9.76 -9.76 39.45
CA ALA A 721 10.98 -10.42 38.99
C ALA A 721 10.64 -11.50 37.97
N GLN A 722 11.57 -11.81 37.05
CA GLN A 722 11.33 -12.84 36.03
C GLN A 722 11.59 -14.21 36.66
N ALA A 723 10.73 -15.19 36.40
CA ALA A 723 11.04 -16.58 36.68
C ALA A 723 11.93 -17.13 35.55
N LEU A 724 12.99 -17.87 35.90
CA LEU A 724 13.93 -18.40 34.90
C LEU A 724 13.32 -19.51 34.02
N SER A 725 12.11 -19.98 34.34
CA SER A 725 11.37 -20.95 33.53
C SER A 725 9.85 -20.78 33.71
N SER A 726 9.11 -21.06 32.64
CA SER A 726 7.63 -21.09 32.60
C SER A 726 7.05 -22.50 32.53
N GLY A 727 7.90 -23.53 32.56
CA GLY A 727 7.52 -24.95 32.44
C GLY A 727 6.89 -25.57 33.69
N TRP A 728 6.39 -24.77 34.62
CA TRP A 728 5.78 -25.23 35.87
C TRP A 728 4.27 -25.49 35.71
N ASP A 729 3.69 -26.26 36.63
CA ASP A 729 2.30 -26.71 36.59
C ASP A 729 1.56 -26.34 37.89
N GLU A 730 0.38 -25.72 37.77
CA GLU A 730 -0.42 -25.20 38.90
C GLU A 730 -0.77 -26.30 39.92
N GLY A 731 -1.03 -27.52 39.45
CA GLY A 731 -1.45 -28.65 40.27
C GLY A 731 -0.30 -29.32 41.02
N THR A 732 0.96 -28.95 40.76
CA THR A 732 2.13 -29.61 41.34
C THR A 732 3.26 -28.67 41.78
N VAL A 733 3.19 -27.38 41.46
CA VAL A 733 4.20 -26.40 41.88
C VAL A 733 4.11 -26.13 43.38
N THR A 734 5.27 -26.03 44.01
CA THR A 734 5.48 -25.86 45.45
C THR A 734 6.71 -24.99 45.70
N GLY A 735 6.99 -24.69 46.96
CA GLY A 735 8.26 -24.09 47.36
C GLY A 735 9.49 -24.90 46.93
N GLU A 736 9.46 -26.23 46.85
CA GLU A 736 10.64 -27.05 46.52
C GLU A 736 10.99 -27.06 45.03
N ASN A 737 9.98 -26.98 44.15
CA ASN A 737 10.14 -27.16 42.70
C ASN A 737 9.74 -25.94 41.86
N ALA A 738 9.36 -24.82 42.49
CA ALA A 738 9.15 -23.56 41.78
C ALA A 738 10.43 -23.13 41.04
N PRO A 739 10.31 -22.53 39.85
CA PRO A 739 11.45 -22.01 39.11
C PRO A 739 12.21 -20.97 39.93
N ASP A 740 13.52 -20.87 39.71
CA ASP A 740 14.33 -19.84 40.33
C ASP A 740 13.89 -18.45 39.86
N SER A 741 14.00 -17.47 40.76
CA SER A 741 13.70 -16.06 40.48
C SER A 741 14.96 -15.36 40.05
N GLY A 742 14.90 -14.59 38.96
CA GLY A 742 15.89 -13.56 38.65
C GLY A 742 15.79 -12.37 39.60
N ASP A 743 16.58 -11.34 39.32
CA ASP A 743 16.55 -10.07 40.03
C ASP A 743 15.22 -9.33 39.80
N ALA A 744 14.80 -8.54 40.79
CA ALA A 744 13.63 -7.69 40.65
C ALA A 744 13.95 -6.55 39.67
N PHE A 745 13.16 -6.45 38.59
CA PHE A 745 13.35 -5.44 37.55
C PHE A 745 12.35 -4.27 37.67
N THR A 746 11.25 -4.46 38.39
CA THR A 746 10.26 -3.40 38.69
C THR A 746 9.94 -3.39 40.18
N GLU A 747 9.86 -2.19 40.75
CA GLU A 747 9.40 -1.95 42.13
C GLU A 747 8.45 -0.76 42.12
N ILE A 748 7.25 -0.94 42.68
CA ILE A 748 6.24 0.12 42.81
C ILE A 748 5.82 0.28 44.26
N GLU A 749 5.65 1.52 44.71
CA GLU A 749 5.01 1.83 45.99
C GLU A 749 3.51 1.94 45.77
N VAL A 750 2.74 1.11 46.49
CA VAL A 750 1.27 1.18 46.49
C VAL A 750 0.83 1.91 47.76
N PRO A 751 0.20 3.09 47.67
CA PRO A 751 -0.25 3.85 48.83
C PRO A 751 -1.30 3.09 49.67
N ALA A 752 -1.43 3.48 50.94
CA ALA A 752 -2.54 3.02 51.77
C ALA A 752 -3.89 3.34 51.11
N TYR A 753 -4.83 2.41 51.18
CA TYR A 753 -6.18 2.46 50.63
C TYR A 753 -6.28 2.58 49.10
N ALA A 754 -5.17 2.40 48.37
CA ALA A 754 -5.15 2.33 46.91
C ALA A 754 -5.09 0.87 46.41
N ASN A 755 -5.58 0.64 45.19
CA ASN A 755 -5.31 -0.59 44.46
C ASN A 755 -3.97 -0.51 43.73
N MET A 756 -3.44 -1.66 43.35
CA MET A 756 -2.23 -1.76 42.53
C MET A 756 -2.49 -1.22 41.12
N GLY A 757 -1.69 -0.25 40.69
CA GLY A 757 -1.65 0.19 39.29
C GLY A 757 -0.97 -0.84 38.38
N PRO A 758 -0.95 -0.62 37.06
CA PRO A 758 -0.24 -1.49 36.13
C PRO A 758 1.25 -1.60 36.49
N ILE A 759 1.77 -2.82 36.52
CA ILE A 759 3.19 -3.09 36.76
C ILE A 759 3.89 -3.33 35.43
N ASP A 760 4.95 -2.57 35.15
CA ASP A 760 5.80 -2.82 33.97
C ASP A 760 6.51 -4.17 34.09
N VAL A 761 6.27 -5.04 33.10
CA VAL A 761 6.91 -6.36 32.96
C VAL A 761 7.58 -6.54 31.61
N THR A 762 7.90 -5.43 30.92
CA THR A 762 8.56 -5.41 29.61
C THR A 762 9.80 -6.31 29.56
N PRO A 763 10.70 -6.32 30.56
CA PRO A 763 11.85 -7.23 30.55
C PRO A 763 11.47 -8.72 30.49
N ALA A 764 10.42 -9.12 31.22
CA ALA A 764 9.96 -10.51 31.23
C ALA A 764 9.24 -10.91 29.93
N CYS A 765 8.49 -9.98 29.32
CA CYS A 765 7.90 -10.18 27.99
C CYS A 765 8.98 -10.36 26.91
N GLN A 766 10.00 -9.49 26.90
CA GLN A 766 11.08 -9.56 25.91
C GLN A 766 11.95 -10.81 26.10
N GLY A 767 12.00 -11.34 27.33
CA GLY A 767 12.68 -12.59 27.68
C GLY A 767 11.79 -13.84 27.64
N ALA A 768 10.65 -13.81 26.95
CA ALA A 768 9.81 -15.00 26.78
C ALA A 768 10.50 -16.08 25.94
N ASP A 769 10.09 -17.34 26.13
CA ASP A 769 10.63 -18.47 25.36
C ASP A 769 10.14 -18.49 23.90
N GLU A 770 10.64 -19.45 23.11
CA GLU A 770 10.31 -19.58 21.67
C GLU A 770 8.81 -19.77 21.41
N ASP A 771 8.07 -20.31 22.38
CA ASP A 771 6.63 -20.51 22.33
C ASP A 771 5.84 -19.30 22.90
N GLY A 772 6.56 -18.22 23.24
CA GLY A 772 6.02 -16.98 23.78
C GLY A 772 5.64 -17.05 25.26
N ASN A 773 6.03 -18.09 25.99
CA ASN A 773 5.70 -18.21 27.41
C ASN A 773 6.72 -17.46 28.26
N PHE A 774 6.21 -16.76 29.28
CA PHE A 774 7.03 -16.21 30.34
C PHE A 774 6.29 -16.23 31.67
N SER A 775 7.03 -16.10 32.76
CA SER A 775 6.46 -16.06 34.11
C SER A 775 7.15 -15.03 34.97
N ILE A 776 6.39 -14.45 35.88
CA ILE A 776 6.86 -13.44 36.81
C ILE A 776 6.56 -13.85 38.26
N PHE A 777 7.44 -13.46 39.16
CA PHE A 777 7.19 -13.45 40.59
C PHE A 777 6.72 -12.07 41.02
N LEU A 778 5.53 -12.02 41.63
CA LEU A 778 5.07 -10.89 42.42
C LEU A 778 5.51 -11.08 43.87
N GLY A 779 6.30 -10.13 44.36
CA GLY A 779 6.80 -10.08 45.72
C GLY A 779 6.45 -8.75 46.38
N THR A 780 6.82 -8.62 47.65
CA THR A 780 6.90 -7.32 48.31
C THR A 780 8.32 -7.13 48.87
N ARG A 781 8.75 -5.91 49.21
CA ARG A 781 9.95 -5.73 50.05
C ARG A 781 9.63 -5.78 51.53
N PHE A 782 8.51 -5.18 51.91
CA PHE A 782 7.97 -5.16 53.27
C PHE A 782 6.45 -5.25 53.18
N GLY A 783 5.79 -5.85 54.17
CA GLY A 783 4.34 -6.00 54.23
C GLY A 783 3.80 -7.17 53.41
N ARG A 784 2.54 -7.52 53.65
CA ARG A 784 1.82 -8.62 52.99
C ARG A 784 0.71 -8.07 52.11
N ILE A 785 0.62 -8.60 50.90
CA ILE A 785 -0.52 -8.35 50.01
C ILE A 785 -1.26 -9.65 49.72
N GLU A 786 -2.54 -9.51 49.43
CA GLU A 786 -3.41 -10.58 48.95
C GLU A 786 -4.33 -10.01 47.86
N VAL A 787 -4.27 -10.61 46.67
CA VAL A 787 -5.08 -10.23 45.49
C VAL A 787 -5.89 -11.44 45.03
N TRP A 788 -6.94 -11.20 44.26
CA TRP A 788 -7.71 -12.28 43.64
C TRP A 788 -6.87 -13.03 42.59
N SER A 789 -7.08 -14.34 42.44
CA SER A 789 -6.42 -15.19 41.44
C SER A 789 -7.28 -15.41 40.20
N LYS A 790 -6.70 -16.03 39.17
CA LYS A 790 -7.41 -16.56 37.99
C LYS A 790 -8.62 -17.42 38.40
N ASP A 791 -8.44 -18.32 39.36
CA ASP A 791 -9.49 -19.28 39.76
C ASP A 791 -10.62 -18.64 40.60
N SER A 792 -10.48 -17.37 40.97
CA SER A 792 -11.61 -16.55 41.46
C SER A 792 -12.49 -15.97 40.34
N GLY A 793 -12.10 -16.13 39.08
CA GLY A 793 -12.70 -15.45 37.92
C GLY A 793 -12.11 -14.06 37.63
N ASN A 794 -11.06 -13.65 38.35
CA ASN A 794 -10.39 -12.35 38.18
C ASN A 794 -8.89 -12.56 37.90
N PRO A 795 -8.49 -13.01 36.69
CA PRO A 795 -7.09 -13.19 36.37
C PRO A 795 -6.35 -11.85 36.28
N ALA A 796 -5.04 -11.86 36.52
CA ALA A 796 -4.19 -10.74 36.12
C ALA A 796 -4.20 -10.58 34.59
N ILE A 797 -4.25 -9.35 34.10
CA ILE A 797 -4.32 -9.04 32.67
C ILE A 797 -3.01 -8.43 32.21
N LEU A 798 -2.39 -9.03 31.19
CA LEU A 798 -1.21 -8.51 30.52
C LEU A 798 -1.65 -7.64 29.34
N HIS A 799 -1.23 -6.38 29.36
CA HIS A 799 -1.37 -5.42 28.28
C HIS A 799 -0.05 -5.35 27.51
N ILE A 800 -0.09 -5.62 26.20
CA ILE A 800 1.08 -5.72 25.32
C ILE A 800 0.98 -4.61 24.29
N THR A 801 2.06 -3.85 24.14
CA THR A 801 2.23 -2.91 23.03
C THR A 801 3.28 -3.50 22.09
N SER A 802 2.86 -3.98 20.92
CA SER A 802 3.76 -4.59 19.94
C SER A 802 3.98 -3.66 18.76
N SER A 803 5.23 -3.52 18.33
CA SER A 803 5.53 -3.08 16.98
C SER A 803 5.12 -4.17 15.99
N ALA A 804 4.42 -3.82 14.91
CA ALA A 804 4.13 -4.76 13.82
C ALA A 804 5.36 -4.94 12.92
#